data_AF-A0A972VC77-F1
#
_entry.id   AF-A0A972VC77-F1
#
_cell.length_a   1.000
_cell.length_b   1.000
_cell.length_c   1.000
_cell.angle_alpha   90.00
_cell.angle_beta   90.00
_cell.angle_gamma   90.00
#
_symmetry.space_group_name_H-M   'P 1'
#
loop_
_entity.id
_entity.type
_entity.pdbx_description
1 polymer ?
#
loop_
_entity_poly.entity_id
_entity_poly.type
_entity_poly.pdbx_seq_one_letter_code
_entity_poly.pdbx_strand_id
1 'polypeptide(L)'
;MMMKLGWMFLWLGVVLCLEADASVTPVVDYRLTHATALGQVQGPAHLKNHVGEAHALTRQGEPRYMNIPQNPADGRALLFDGRSSYLLAGGIPDLTDEFVMEVWCRAAKQNDAQWHGVVAHGDGGLGYCIVQHDRTWGVLVGGVGVVPAGPVVPGRWVHIAVVVSRKENAILLNGEPVGVFGKTRTIRPSFAVADCGHGKEFFQGDIARVQLSRIGEDGFDPKTDLLIDLSQVKARQVETKAAAAARIRRILKDVDIQEDLMIPRHAGDWLVHPAEIASRLSVTLADDSAALVLANGLVSRRFYLGENLVCYSFRREDTGAEFLRSVKPEATIQVEGQRISVGGLRFPGLASGHKGQSNAKYVANYFLEDWLDEMVNDQQAFQIASIQVSEPKAWLTWSPMTQQPASGPWPPRGLHVAMCYEAPETLPQLKSLSVTVHYEIYDGMPVIGKWLSFEGGDNQVTLERTLIEELAVSDEMADRVFVESEYNHFHATPVRWFVDPEFKTDSGPVYTERMSDYRLRYWSQDELDDASVRFDQHPEWQGEYRSRGLLQVQYPEGPAKTMRQGETWSTFRSWILLHDTMDEDRKGLGRRKLYRTLMPWTQENLVYMHVLSHDSKAIRQAVDQCADCGFDMIVLTFGSGFNMMSQDPDYIARIKSDFEYAHSRGIKTGAYILFCSSRSYGSGEHDAAPAAYGRSLCLGSAYAETYFKQLLDFMKEVGQDCLETDGPYHGYRCEKTTHPLHTGRDDSWRVNWEQQEKFYRLCMDDGIYIITPDWYYASGGRKMPMGYKEANWTLPRAQQSLVARQNIYDGTWWRTPSMAYHALPLTPVYGGGPDSTMEPLSDHLDAYDRVLAQY
;
A
#
# COMPACT_ATOMS: atom_id res chain seq x y z
N MET A 1 26.44 -70.54 29.34
CA MET A 1 26.87 -71.30 28.15
C MET A 1 26.30 -70.59 26.93
N MET A 2 27.17 -69.92 26.15
CA MET A 2 27.04 -69.48 24.73
C MET A 2 25.77 -68.69 24.30
N MET A 3 25.80 -67.62 23.48
CA MET A 3 26.80 -66.92 22.68
C MET A 3 26.18 -65.56 22.21
N LYS A 4 27.00 -64.49 22.13
CA LYS A 4 27.04 -63.37 21.14
C LYS A 4 25.78 -63.08 20.29
N LEU A 5 25.33 -61.83 20.05
CA LEU A 5 26.03 -60.69 19.41
C LEU A 5 25.09 -59.45 19.44
N GLY A 6 25.60 -58.22 19.58
CA GLY A 6 24.82 -56.99 19.42
C GLY A 6 25.70 -55.76 19.60
N TRP A 7 26.19 -55.22 18.49
CA TRP A 7 26.99 -53.99 18.45
C TRP A 7 26.06 -52.78 18.53
N MET A 8 26.31 -51.89 19.50
CA MET A 8 25.69 -50.56 19.59
C MET A 8 26.83 -49.56 19.79
N PHE A 9 27.15 -48.79 18.74
CA PHE A 9 28.05 -47.63 18.82
C PHE A 9 27.21 -46.41 19.17
N LEU A 10 27.40 -45.87 20.38
CA LEU A 10 26.97 -44.52 20.76
C LEU A 10 28.25 -43.66 20.79
N TRP A 11 28.40 -42.76 19.81
CA TRP A 11 29.44 -41.74 19.84
C TRP A 11 28.94 -40.56 20.68
N LEU A 12 29.53 -40.39 21.87
CA LEU A 12 29.46 -39.17 22.65
C LEU A 12 30.40 -38.15 21.97
N GLY A 13 29.84 -37.23 21.18
CA GLY A 13 30.56 -36.06 20.69
C GLY A 13 30.61 -35.00 21.79
N VAL A 14 31.72 -34.93 22.51
CA VAL A 14 32.09 -33.78 23.33
C VAL A 14 32.38 -32.63 22.36
N VAL A 15 31.46 -31.69 22.23
CA VAL A 15 31.75 -30.38 21.64
C VAL A 15 32.53 -29.60 22.69
N LEU A 16 33.86 -29.63 22.57
CA LEU A 16 34.72 -28.61 23.14
C LEU A 16 34.40 -27.31 22.40
N CYS A 17 33.52 -26.48 22.96
CA CYS A 17 33.51 -25.05 22.66
C CYS A 17 34.87 -24.50 23.12
N LEU A 18 35.80 -24.38 22.19
CA LEU A 18 36.88 -23.40 22.33
C LEU A 18 36.20 -22.04 22.23
N GLU A 19 35.90 -21.43 23.36
CA GLU A 19 35.74 -19.98 23.42
C GLU A 19 37.05 -19.38 22.90
N ALA A 20 37.01 -18.74 21.73
CA ALA A 20 38.09 -17.88 21.31
C ALA A 20 38.10 -16.72 22.31
N ASP A 21 39.08 -16.68 23.21
CA ASP A 21 39.30 -15.55 24.09
C ASP A 21 39.40 -14.28 23.21
N ALA A 22 38.62 -13.26 23.56
CA ALA A 22 38.63 -11.99 22.82
C ALA A 22 40.04 -11.37 22.90
N SER A 23 40.63 -11.04 21.75
CA SER A 23 41.94 -10.41 21.61
C SER A 23 42.06 -9.05 22.31
N VAL A 24 40.93 -8.45 22.68
CA VAL A 24 40.83 -7.18 23.40
C VAL A 24 39.91 -7.32 24.60
N THR A 25 40.35 -6.86 25.78
CA THR A 25 39.56 -6.88 27.01
C THR A 25 39.18 -5.46 27.46
N PRO A 26 37.88 -5.11 27.54
CA PRO A 26 37.45 -3.81 28.04
C PRO A 26 37.91 -3.56 29.48
N VAL A 27 38.46 -2.37 29.76
CA VAL A 27 38.81 -1.91 31.12
C VAL A 27 37.78 -0.91 31.62
N VAL A 28 37.31 -0.03 30.74
CA VAL A 28 36.14 0.82 31.00
C VAL A 28 35.20 0.82 29.80
N ASP A 29 33.89 0.81 30.06
CA ASP A 29 32.82 0.97 29.07
C ASP A 29 31.80 1.96 29.62
N TYR A 30 31.82 3.18 29.12
CA TYR A 30 30.83 4.20 29.45
C TYR A 30 29.78 4.19 28.36
N ARG A 31 28.58 3.73 28.70
CA ARG A 31 27.39 3.84 27.87
C ARG A 31 26.64 5.08 28.33
N LEU A 32 26.66 6.10 27.49
CA LEU A 32 26.07 7.42 27.76
C LEU A 32 24.58 7.44 27.36
N THR A 33 23.92 6.28 27.48
CA THR A 33 22.53 6.04 27.11
C THR A 33 21.66 5.88 28.37
N HIS A 34 20.43 6.40 28.35
CA HIS A 34 19.48 6.26 29.47
C HIS A 34 18.15 5.68 29.00
N ALA A 35 17.81 4.50 29.53
CA ALA A 35 16.68 3.70 29.09
C ALA A 35 15.30 4.36 29.32
N THR A 36 15.17 5.29 30.28
CA THR A 36 13.85 5.75 30.77
C THR A 36 13.61 7.28 30.79
N ALA A 37 14.53 8.11 30.29
CA ALA A 37 14.42 9.57 30.40
C ALA A 37 13.69 10.20 29.19
N LEU A 38 12.41 10.57 29.34
CA LEU A 38 11.71 11.43 28.37
C LEU A 38 12.08 12.91 28.61
N GLY A 39 12.55 13.62 27.57
CA GLY A 39 12.89 15.05 27.63
C GLY A 39 14.37 15.38 27.87
N GLN A 40 14.69 16.68 28.00
CA GLN A 40 16.03 17.16 28.35
C GLN A 40 16.33 16.88 29.82
N VAL A 41 16.86 15.69 30.12
CA VAL A 41 17.23 15.30 31.49
C VAL A 41 18.73 15.51 31.68
N GLN A 42 19.13 16.12 32.79
CA GLN A 42 20.53 16.30 33.15
C GLN A 42 21.23 14.92 33.26
N GLY A 43 22.45 14.80 32.72
CA GLY A 43 23.26 13.59 32.84
C GLY A 43 23.57 13.26 34.31
N PRO A 44 23.86 11.99 34.66
CA PRO A 44 24.08 11.59 36.05
C PRO A 44 25.32 12.27 36.63
N ALA A 45 25.34 12.49 37.96
CA ALA A 45 26.51 13.07 38.64
C ALA A 45 27.79 12.21 38.46
N HIS A 46 27.61 10.89 38.35
CA HIS A 46 28.67 9.95 38.03
C HIS A 46 28.27 9.07 36.83
N LEU A 47 29.11 9.02 35.79
CA LEU A 47 28.96 8.02 34.73
C LEU A 47 29.56 6.71 35.21
N LYS A 48 28.69 5.70 35.31
CA LYS A 48 29.09 4.35 35.72
C LYS A 48 29.93 3.69 34.63
N ASN A 49 31.01 3.03 35.04
CA ASN A 49 31.73 2.07 34.21
C ASN A 49 30.92 0.75 34.15
N HIS A 50 30.62 0.26 32.95
CA HIS A 50 29.83 -0.96 32.74
C HIS A 50 30.67 -2.25 32.80
N VAL A 51 32.00 -2.14 32.89
CA VAL A 51 32.90 -3.29 33.08
C VAL A 51 33.05 -3.66 34.57
N GLY A 52 33.02 -2.68 35.48
CA GLY A 52 33.19 -2.90 36.92
C GLY A 52 32.86 -1.67 37.75
N GLU A 53 32.92 -1.79 39.08
CA GLU A 53 32.51 -0.72 40.02
C GLU A 53 33.53 0.43 40.15
N ALA A 54 34.78 0.23 39.70
CA ALA A 54 35.83 1.24 39.72
C ALA A 54 35.78 2.17 38.50
N HIS A 55 36.47 3.32 38.59
CA HIS A 55 36.66 4.31 37.51
C HIS A 55 35.38 5.01 37.03
N ALA A 56 34.41 5.27 37.90
CA ALA A 56 33.28 6.14 37.56
C ALA A 56 33.76 7.59 37.28
N LEU A 57 33.28 8.19 36.18
CA LEU A 57 33.64 9.57 35.83
C LEU A 57 32.74 10.56 36.57
N THR A 58 33.28 11.70 36.98
CA THR A 58 32.52 12.75 37.68
C THR A 58 32.12 13.87 36.72
N ARG A 59 30.83 14.23 36.73
CA ARG A 59 30.25 15.27 35.87
C ARG A 59 30.85 16.65 36.14
N GLN A 60 31.17 17.37 35.08
CA GLN A 60 31.50 18.79 35.09
C GLN A 60 30.47 19.53 34.24
N GLY A 61 29.86 20.60 34.78
CA GLY A 61 28.79 21.31 34.10
C GLY A 61 27.50 20.49 33.94
N GLU A 62 26.80 20.75 32.85
CA GLU A 62 25.39 20.41 32.66
C GLU A 62 25.12 19.61 31.35
N PRO A 63 25.78 18.45 31.13
CA PRO A 63 25.48 17.62 29.97
C PRO A 63 24.04 17.09 30.08
N ARG A 64 23.36 16.91 28.95
CA ARG A 64 21.92 16.56 28.93
C ARG A 64 21.65 15.35 28.05
N TYR A 65 20.85 14.42 28.54
CA TYR A 65 20.20 13.45 27.68
C TYR A 65 19.27 14.18 26.72
N MET A 66 19.42 13.90 25.43
CA MET A 66 18.57 14.43 24.38
C MET A 66 17.86 13.30 23.66
N ASN A 67 16.61 13.55 23.24
CA ASN A 67 15.94 12.68 22.28
C ASN A 67 16.56 12.92 20.90
N ILE A 68 17.49 12.05 20.51
CA ILE A 68 18.24 12.11 19.26
C ILE A 68 17.93 10.83 18.49
N PRO A 69 17.88 10.87 17.13
CA PRO A 69 17.75 9.66 16.31
C PRO A 69 18.75 8.57 16.73
N GLN A 70 18.33 7.30 16.60
CA GLN A 70 19.09 6.12 17.02
C GLN A 70 20.59 6.26 16.76
N ASN A 71 21.38 6.11 17.82
CA ASN A 71 22.82 5.92 17.73
C ASN A 71 23.10 4.43 17.38
N PRO A 72 24.17 4.12 16.63
CA PRO A 72 24.58 2.75 16.30
C PRO A 72 24.93 1.81 17.48
N ALA A 73 24.98 2.30 18.72
CA ALA A 73 25.36 1.56 19.94
C ALA A 73 24.20 1.37 20.93
N ASP A 74 22.97 1.17 20.41
CA ASP A 74 21.76 0.74 21.15
C ASP A 74 21.01 1.76 22.04
N GLY A 75 21.10 3.07 21.81
CA GLY A 75 20.22 4.04 22.51
C GLY A 75 20.70 5.49 22.59
N ARG A 76 19.90 6.36 23.24
CA ARG A 76 20.10 7.83 23.40
C ARG A 76 21.54 8.23 23.72
N ALA A 77 21.95 9.46 23.41
CA ALA A 77 23.27 9.99 23.74
C ALA A 77 23.20 11.12 24.78
N LEU A 78 24.35 11.45 25.38
CA LEU A 78 24.53 12.69 26.14
C LEU A 78 25.00 13.79 25.18
N LEU A 79 24.24 14.88 25.14
CA LEU A 79 24.62 16.13 24.49
C LEU A 79 25.53 16.92 25.42
N PHE A 80 26.68 17.32 24.86
CA PHE A 80 27.63 18.25 25.44
C PHE A 80 27.53 19.59 24.72
N ASP A 81 27.47 20.66 25.49
CA ASP A 81 27.21 22.04 25.03
C ASP A 81 28.49 22.83 24.73
N GLY A 82 29.66 22.17 24.74
CA GLY A 82 30.96 22.83 24.68
C GLY A 82 31.39 23.50 25.99
N ARG A 83 30.72 23.19 27.11
CA ARG A 83 31.08 23.65 28.46
C ARG A 83 30.95 22.57 29.54
N SER A 84 30.51 21.38 29.16
CA SER A 84 30.25 20.25 30.04
C SER A 84 31.15 19.08 29.68
N SER A 85 31.51 18.26 30.67
CA SER A 85 32.35 17.09 30.49
C SER A 85 32.16 16.07 31.62
N TYR A 86 32.89 14.97 31.53
CA TYR A 86 33.05 13.99 32.60
C TYR A 86 34.53 13.72 32.80
N LEU A 87 35.00 13.72 34.05
CA LEU A 87 36.43 13.63 34.39
C LEU A 87 36.72 12.60 35.48
N LEU A 88 37.82 11.87 35.31
CA LEU A 88 38.46 11.01 36.31
C LEU A 88 39.90 11.50 36.52
N ALA A 89 40.13 12.30 37.57
CA ALA A 89 41.41 12.94 37.85
C ALA A 89 42.56 11.98 38.24
N GLY A 90 42.25 10.71 38.56
CA GLY A 90 43.26 9.67 38.81
C GLY A 90 43.63 8.87 37.55
N GLY A 91 42.93 9.10 36.43
CA GLY A 91 43.05 8.28 35.22
C GLY A 91 42.68 6.81 35.44
N ILE A 92 43.00 6.01 34.43
CA ILE A 92 42.84 4.55 34.46
C ILE A 92 44.26 3.95 34.55
N PRO A 93 44.60 3.24 35.65
CA PRO A 93 45.93 2.68 35.86
C PRO A 93 46.22 1.54 34.86
N ASP A 94 47.50 1.26 34.65
CA ASP A 94 47.99 0.08 33.91
C ASP A 94 47.54 -0.03 32.43
N LEU A 95 47.38 1.11 31.75
CA LEU A 95 47.09 1.22 30.31
C LEU A 95 48.00 2.26 29.63
N THR A 96 49.31 2.09 29.74
CA THR A 96 50.31 3.03 29.20
C THR A 96 50.84 2.64 27.83
N ASP A 97 50.94 1.33 27.54
CA ASP A 97 51.76 0.84 26.43
C ASP A 97 50.96 0.26 25.25
N GLU A 98 49.88 -0.47 25.54
CA GLU A 98 49.01 -1.12 24.55
C GLU A 98 47.53 -1.03 24.94
N PHE A 99 46.72 -0.33 24.14
CA PHE A 99 45.30 -0.15 24.38
C PHE A 99 44.55 0.26 23.11
N VAL A 100 43.22 0.13 23.14
CA VAL A 100 42.30 0.69 22.14
C VAL A 100 41.35 1.65 22.85
N MET A 101 41.26 2.89 22.38
CA MET A 101 40.31 3.89 22.86
C MET A 101 39.29 4.19 21.76
N GLU A 102 38.01 3.98 22.04
CA GLU A 102 36.92 4.03 21.07
C GLU A 102 35.81 4.97 21.50
N VAL A 103 35.19 5.65 20.54
CA VAL A 103 34.04 6.52 20.79
C VAL A 103 33.06 6.52 19.62
N TRP A 104 31.76 6.48 19.98
CA TRP A 104 30.66 6.87 19.09
C TRP A 104 30.27 8.32 19.38
N CYS A 105 30.53 9.21 18.43
CA CYS A 105 30.27 10.65 18.58
C CYS A 105 29.63 11.27 17.34
N ARG A 106 29.02 12.44 17.53
CA ARG A 106 28.37 13.24 16.49
C ARG A 106 28.54 14.72 16.81
N ALA A 107 29.23 15.45 15.95
CA ALA A 107 29.40 16.90 16.15
C ALA A 107 28.08 17.63 15.93
N ALA A 108 27.75 18.61 16.79
CA ALA A 108 26.57 19.44 16.60
C ALA A 108 26.75 20.48 15.47
N LYS A 109 28.00 20.90 15.22
CA LYS A 109 28.37 21.92 14.24
C LYS A 109 29.81 21.75 13.79
N GLN A 110 30.22 22.50 12.77
CA GLN A 110 31.64 22.74 12.51
C GLN A 110 32.18 23.68 13.60
N ASN A 111 33.37 23.37 14.12
CA ASN A 111 34.00 24.15 15.19
C ASN A 111 35.12 25.03 14.61
N ASP A 112 35.69 25.89 15.45
CA ASP A 112 36.82 26.72 15.07
C ASP A 112 38.13 25.91 15.03
N ALA A 113 39.24 26.60 14.78
CA ALA A 113 40.57 25.99 14.75
C ALA A 113 41.15 25.70 16.15
N GLN A 114 40.35 25.67 17.22
CA GLN A 114 40.79 25.15 18.52
C GLN A 114 40.61 23.62 18.58
N TRP A 115 41.12 23.02 19.64
CA TRP A 115 40.94 21.60 19.91
C TRP A 115 39.67 21.41 20.75
N HIS A 116 38.79 20.51 20.34
CA HIS A 116 37.60 20.16 21.09
C HIS A 116 37.62 18.67 21.40
N GLY A 117 37.96 18.30 22.64
CA GLY A 117 38.20 16.92 23.04
C GLY A 117 36.92 16.12 23.18
N VAL A 118 36.78 15.02 22.42
CA VAL A 118 35.66 14.07 22.49
C VAL A 118 35.92 13.05 23.61
N VAL A 119 37.12 12.48 23.65
CA VAL A 119 37.60 11.61 24.72
C VAL A 119 39.11 11.76 24.87
N ALA A 120 39.62 11.76 26.09
CA ALA A 120 41.04 11.85 26.41
C ALA A 120 41.47 10.76 27.39
N HIS A 121 42.52 10.02 27.03
CA HIS A 121 43.32 9.20 27.95
C HIS A 121 44.63 9.93 28.21
N GLY A 122 44.75 10.52 29.40
CA GLY A 122 45.70 11.58 29.72
C GLY A 122 45.11 12.96 29.45
N ASP A 123 45.86 13.80 28.74
CA ASP A 123 45.36 15.07 28.23
C ASP A 123 46.01 15.44 26.88
N GLY A 124 45.60 16.58 26.31
CA GLY A 124 46.14 17.07 25.03
C GLY A 124 47.65 17.36 25.01
N GLY A 125 48.33 17.42 26.16
CA GLY A 125 49.78 17.61 26.25
C GLY A 125 50.57 16.34 26.55
N LEU A 126 50.00 15.43 27.34
CA LEU A 126 50.61 14.20 27.86
C LEU A 126 49.57 13.07 27.81
N GLY A 127 49.29 12.56 26.60
CA GLY A 127 48.29 11.53 26.39
C GLY A 127 47.81 11.44 24.95
N TYR A 128 46.62 10.88 24.77
CA TYR A 128 45.93 10.74 23.50
C TYR A 128 44.52 11.29 23.64
N CYS A 129 44.13 12.19 22.75
CA CYS A 129 42.79 12.77 22.75
C CYS A 129 42.17 12.68 21.35
N ILE A 130 41.00 12.06 21.25
CA ILE A 130 40.17 12.16 20.04
C ILE A 130 39.55 13.55 20.05
N VAL A 131 39.79 14.32 19.01
CA VAL A 131 39.41 15.74 18.92
C VAL A 131 38.61 16.03 17.65
N GLN A 132 37.75 17.04 17.74
CA GLN A 132 37.34 17.82 16.59
C GLN A 132 38.24 19.05 16.50
N HIS A 133 38.82 19.31 15.32
CA HIS A 133 39.61 20.49 15.02
C HIS A 133 39.19 21.06 13.67
N ASP A 134 38.69 22.30 13.66
CA ASP A 134 38.13 22.93 12.47
C ASP A 134 37.06 22.02 11.82
N ARG A 135 37.28 21.59 10.58
CA ARG A 135 36.39 20.73 9.81
C ARG A 135 36.82 19.26 9.82
N THR A 136 37.69 18.85 10.75
CA THR A 136 38.34 17.53 10.72
C THR A 136 38.26 16.83 12.09
N TRP A 137 37.90 15.55 12.09
CA TRP A 137 38.14 14.64 13.20
C TRP A 137 39.63 14.29 13.25
N GLY A 138 40.19 14.06 14.43
CA GLY A 138 41.58 13.62 14.54
C GLY A 138 41.94 13.10 15.92
N VAL A 139 43.20 12.72 16.07
CA VAL A 139 43.80 12.40 17.36
C VAL A 139 44.93 13.38 17.67
N LEU A 140 44.81 14.08 18.80
CA LEU A 140 45.87 14.87 19.39
C LEU A 140 46.74 13.96 20.26
N VAL A 141 48.04 13.90 19.92
CA VAL A 141 49.02 13.08 20.64
C VAL A 141 50.06 13.97 21.31
N GLY A 142 50.19 13.83 22.63
CA GLY A 142 51.08 14.62 23.46
C GLY A 142 52.53 14.60 22.98
N GLY A 143 53.08 15.76 22.63
CA GLY A 143 54.45 15.91 22.12
C GLY A 143 54.67 15.50 20.65
N VAL A 144 53.62 15.09 19.93
CA VAL A 144 53.66 14.73 18.50
C VAL A 144 52.84 15.72 17.66
N GLY A 145 51.62 16.07 18.09
CA GLY A 145 50.70 16.94 17.35
C GLY A 145 49.39 16.23 16.97
N VAL A 146 48.61 16.83 16.07
CA VAL A 146 47.34 16.25 15.61
C VAL A 146 47.53 15.45 14.33
N VAL A 147 46.98 14.24 14.34
CA VAL A 147 46.85 13.40 13.15
C VAL A 147 45.39 13.44 12.68
N PRO A 148 45.10 13.97 11.48
CA PRO A 148 43.75 14.05 10.95
C PRO A 148 43.23 12.66 10.59
N ALA A 149 41.94 12.44 10.80
CA ALA A 149 41.25 11.19 10.51
C ALA A 149 40.24 11.32 9.35
N GLY A 150 39.55 12.47 9.24
CA GLY A 150 38.57 12.70 8.18
C GLY A 150 37.66 13.88 8.46
N PRO A 151 36.81 14.28 7.51
CA PRO A 151 35.98 15.48 7.64
C PRO A 151 34.87 15.33 8.69
N VAL A 152 34.54 16.44 9.37
CA VAL A 152 33.35 16.55 10.22
C VAL A 152 32.15 16.97 9.39
N VAL A 153 31.13 16.12 9.38
CA VAL A 153 29.78 16.44 8.87
C VAL A 153 28.85 16.61 10.08
N PRO A 154 28.39 17.84 10.39
CA PRO A 154 27.50 18.08 11.52
C PRO A 154 26.25 17.19 11.48
N GLY A 155 25.85 16.64 12.62
CA GLY A 155 24.66 15.78 12.72
C GLY A 155 24.84 14.34 12.22
N ARG A 156 26.03 13.95 11.72
CA ARG A 156 26.37 12.57 11.33
C ARG A 156 27.12 11.83 12.44
N TRP A 157 26.67 10.62 12.78
CA TRP A 157 27.38 9.73 13.70
C TRP A 157 28.65 9.18 13.05
N VAL A 158 29.72 9.14 13.83
CA VAL A 158 30.98 8.48 13.48
C VAL A 158 31.47 7.62 14.63
N HIS A 159 32.14 6.53 14.29
CA HIS A 159 32.96 5.75 15.21
C HIS A 159 34.42 6.10 14.97
N ILE A 160 35.15 6.41 16.03
CA ILE A 160 36.59 6.70 15.96
C ILE A 160 37.28 5.78 16.96
N ALA A 161 38.31 5.08 16.50
CA ALA A 161 39.17 4.26 17.34
C ALA A 161 40.63 4.72 17.24
N VAL A 162 41.29 4.82 18.39
CA VAL A 162 42.72 5.09 18.54
C VAL A 162 43.35 3.82 19.09
N VAL A 163 44.18 3.18 18.28
CA VAL A 163 44.88 1.94 18.61
C VAL A 163 46.33 2.29 18.92
N VAL A 164 46.80 1.95 20.11
CA VAL A 164 48.20 2.05 20.51
C VAL A 164 48.69 0.63 20.75
N SER A 165 49.64 0.14 19.96
CA SER A 165 50.10 -1.25 20.02
C SER A 165 51.62 -1.36 19.89
N ARG A 166 52.18 -2.57 20.04
CA ARG A 166 53.59 -2.86 19.67
C ARG A 166 53.86 -2.81 18.17
N LYS A 167 52.87 -3.12 17.33
CA LYS A 167 53.04 -3.20 15.87
C LYS A 167 53.03 -1.81 15.25
N GLU A 168 51.91 -1.11 15.41
CA GLU A 168 51.68 0.22 14.84
C GLU A 168 50.60 0.93 15.65
N ASN A 169 50.71 2.25 15.80
CA ASN A 169 49.63 3.05 16.35
C ASN A 169 48.83 3.65 15.20
N ALA A 170 47.51 3.46 15.23
CA ALA A 170 46.63 3.82 14.15
C ALA A 170 45.38 4.54 14.67
N ILE A 171 44.86 5.43 13.85
CA ILE A 171 43.51 5.96 13.99
C ILE A 171 42.63 5.33 12.92
N LEU A 172 41.47 4.85 13.34
CA LEU A 172 40.45 4.30 12.48
C LEU A 172 39.21 5.18 12.54
N LEU A 173 38.60 5.43 11.37
CA LEU A 173 37.33 6.15 11.24
C LEU A 173 36.32 5.19 10.61
N ASN A 174 35.25 4.89 11.34
CA ASN A 174 34.21 3.92 10.96
C ASN A 174 34.79 2.53 10.59
N GLY A 175 35.85 2.11 11.28
CA GLY A 175 36.51 0.83 11.09
C GLY A 175 37.62 0.80 10.02
N GLU A 176 37.80 1.87 9.25
CA GLU A 176 38.86 1.96 8.25
C GLU A 176 40.10 2.68 8.82
N PRO A 177 41.33 2.15 8.66
CA PRO A 177 42.55 2.84 9.02
C PRO A 177 42.73 4.12 8.18
N VAL A 178 42.83 5.28 8.83
CA VAL A 178 42.92 6.58 8.15
C VAL A 178 44.20 7.36 8.48
N GLY A 179 44.97 6.90 9.47
CA GLY A 179 46.24 7.53 9.83
C GLY A 179 47.04 6.72 10.84
N VAL A 180 48.34 7.03 10.92
CA VAL A 180 49.30 6.43 11.86
C VAL A 180 50.03 7.52 12.64
N PHE A 181 50.47 7.24 13.86
CA PHE A 181 51.11 8.25 14.72
C PHE A 181 52.18 7.69 15.67
N GLY A 182 53.09 8.55 16.12
CA GLY A 182 54.10 8.21 17.14
C GLY A 182 53.53 8.15 18.55
N LYS A 183 54.24 7.51 19.49
CA LYS A 183 53.79 7.43 20.90
C LYS A 183 54.05 8.75 21.66
N THR A 184 53.13 9.10 22.57
CA THR A 184 53.42 10.12 23.60
C THR A 184 54.53 9.64 24.54
N ARG A 185 55.27 10.59 25.15
CA ARG A 185 56.34 10.26 26.12
C ARG A 185 55.80 9.67 27.43
N THR A 186 54.62 10.11 27.84
CA THR A 186 53.94 9.65 29.06
C THR A 186 52.45 9.98 28.95
N ILE A 187 51.63 9.31 29.75
CA ILE A 187 50.20 9.57 29.87
C ILE A 187 49.97 10.16 31.25
N ARG A 188 49.44 11.39 31.32
CA ARG A 188 49.04 12.00 32.59
C ARG A 188 47.96 11.12 33.23
N PRO A 189 47.94 10.93 34.56
CA PRO A 189 46.82 10.26 35.23
C PRO A 189 45.54 11.10 35.12
N SER A 190 44.79 10.94 34.03
CA SER A 190 43.51 11.60 33.78
C SER A 190 42.75 10.82 32.71
N PHE A 191 41.42 10.76 32.82
CA PHE A 191 40.56 10.27 31.73
C PHE A 191 39.34 11.17 31.65
N ALA A 192 39.00 11.64 30.44
CA ALA A 192 37.92 12.58 30.26
C ALA A 192 37.06 12.27 29.04
N VAL A 193 35.77 12.62 29.13
CA VAL A 193 34.80 12.58 28.03
C VAL A 193 34.25 13.98 27.82
N ALA A 194 34.20 14.40 26.56
CA ALA A 194 33.90 15.75 26.10
C ALA A 194 34.87 16.85 26.60
N ASP A 195 36.13 16.48 26.89
CA ASP A 195 37.22 17.39 27.28
C ASP A 195 38.57 16.82 26.79
N CYS A 196 39.51 17.69 26.46
CA CYS A 196 40.92 17.33 26.22
C CYS A 196 41.69 16.93 27.50
N GLY A 197 41.02 16.73 28.64
CA GLY A 197 41.60 16.25 29.90
C GLY A 197 42.20 17.34 30.80
N HIS A 198 41.96 18.62 30.49
CA HIS A 198 42.51 19.77 31.22
C HIS A 198 41.50 20.88 31.55
N GLY A 199 40.22 20.67 31.25
CA GLY A 199 39.12 21.54 31.71
C GLY A 199 38.96 22.86 30.95
N LYS A 200 39.44 22.94 29.69
CA LYS A 200 39.32 24.16 28.87
C LYS A 200 38.82 23.95 27.44
N GLU A 201 38.94 22.75 26.90
CA GLU A 201 38.75 22.43 25.48
C GLU A 201 37.66 21.38 25.30
N PHE A 202 36.41 21.82 25.40
CA PHE A 202 35.25 20.94 25.49
C PHE A 202 34.62 20.64 24.13
N PHE A 203 34.06 19.45 23.98
CA PHE A 203 33.31 19.05 22.79
C PHE A 203 31.87 19.58 22.80
N GLN A 204 31.40 19.99 21.63
CA GLN A 204 30.00 20.37 21.40
C GLN A 204 29.35 19.39 20.42
N GLY A 205 28.54 18.48 20.96
CA GLY A 205 27.96 17.39 20.20
C GLY A 205 27.53 16.25 21.10
N ASP A 206 27.21 15.13 20.49
CA ASP A 206 26.66 13.98 21.18
C ASP A 206 27.69 12.87 21.29
N ILE A 207 27.73 12.23 22.44
CA ILE A 207 28.56 11.04 22.68
C ILE A 207 27.64 9.96 23.26
N ALA A 208 27.62 8.79 22.62
CA ALA A 208 26.77 7.69 23.04
C ALA A 208 27.51 6.58 23.78
N ARG A 209 28.76 6.32 23.40
CA ARG A 209 29.57 5.28 24.02
C ARG A 209 31.04 5.63 23.93
N VAL A 210 31.77 5.38 25.02
CA VAL A 210 33.22 5.48 25.10
C VAL A 210 33.73 4.19 25.73
N GLN A 211 34.71 3.55 25.11
CA GLN A 211 35.36 2.37 25.66
C GLN A 211 36.87 2.54 25.62
N LEU A 212 37.56 2.03 26.64
CA LEU A 212 39.00 1.86 26.65
C LEU A 212 39.30 0.42 27.03
N SER A 213 40.08 -0.24 26.18
CA SER A 213 40.32 -1.68 26.26
C SER A 213 41.81 -1.99 26.20
N ARG A 214 42.22 -3.08 26.86
CA ARG A 214 43.58 -3.62 26.81
C ARG A 214 43.71 -4.57 25.61
N ILE A 215 44.81 -4.47 24.89
CA ILE A 215 45.16 -5.42 23.82
C ILE A 215 45.85 -6.64 24.46
N GLY A 216 45.37 -7.84 24.16
CA GLY A 216 45.94 -9.11 24.61
C GLY A 216 47.17 -9.55 23.80
N GLU A 217 47.70 -10.72 24.10
CA GLU A 217 48.92 -11.24 23.43
C GLU A 217 48.72 -11.50 21.93
N ASP A 218 47.49 -11.80 21.51
CA ASP A 218 47.13 -12.07 20.11
C ASP A 218 47.11 -10.81 19.23
N GLY A 219 47.24 -9.62 19.83
CA GLY A 219 47.21 -8.33 19.14
C GLY A 219 45.78 -7.83 18.90
N PHE A 220 45.65 -6.79 18.08
CA PHE A 220 44.37 -6.17 17.74
C PHE A 220 43.97 -6.51 16.30
N ASP A 221 42.77 -7.04 16.08
CA ASP A 221 42.15 -7.20 14.76
C ASP A 221 40.95 -6.23 14.62
N PRO A 222 41.04 -5.19 13.77
CA PRO A 222 39.94 -4.25 13.58
C PRO A 222 38.66 -4.92 13.09
N LYS A 223 38.72 -6.13 12.49
CA LYS A 223 37.53 -6.84 11.99
C LYS A 223 36.64 -7.42 13.07
N THR A 224 37.21 -7.80 14.21
CA THR A 224 36.52 -8.52 15.28
C THR A 224 36.48 -7.74 16.58
N ASP A 225 37.41 -6.80 16.79
CA ASP A 225 37.68 -6.26 18.12
C ASP A 225 37.14 -4.84 18.34
N LEU A 226 36.55 -4.22 17.31
CA LEU A 226 35.96 -2.89 17.42
C LEU A 226 34.55 -2.92 18.01
N LEU A 227 34.16 -1.83 18.67
CA LEU A 227 32.78 -1.55 19.10
C LEU A 227 31.77 -1.47 17.94
N ILE A 228 32.22 -1.32 16.68
CA ILE A 228 31.37 -1.29 15.49
C ILE A 228 31.15 -2.71 14.98
N ASP A 229 29.88 -3.11 14.79
CA ASP A 229 29.56 -4.37 14.10
C ASP A 229 29.87 -4.24 12.61
N LEU A 230 31.11 -4.56 12.24
CA LEU A 230 31.58 -4.52 10.85
C LEU A 230 30.87 -5.53 9.95
N SER A 231 30.17 -6.52 10.50
CA SER A 231 29.36 -7.44 9.71
C SER A 231 28.13 -6.72 9.14
N GLN A 232 27.52 -5.78 9.88
CA GLN A 232 26.44 -4.93 9.39
C GLN A 232 26.91 -3.82 8.43
N VAL A 233 28.13 -3.30 8.61
CA VAL A 233 28.72 -2.29 7.72
C VAL A 233 29.15 -2.91 6.39
N LYS A 234 29.76 -4.10 6.42
CA LYS A 234 30.15 -4.84 5.21
C LYS A 234 28.97 -5.48 4.50
N ALA A 235 27.94 -5.92 5.23
CA ALA A 235 26.69 -6.37 4.63
C ALA A 235 25.94 -5.24 3.89
N ARG A 236 26.17 -3.97 4.27
CA ARG A 236 25.70 -2.78 3.54
C ARG A 236 26.50 -2.42 2.30
N GLN A 237 27.60 -3.10 2.00
CA GLN A 237 28.48 -2.79 0.87
C GLN A 237 28.81 -4.02 0.01
N VAL A 238 27.84 -4.92 -0.19
CA VAL A 238 28.06 -6.11 -1.03
C VAL A 238 27.90 -5.80 -2.53
N GLU A 239 27.42 -4.61 -2.91
CA GLU A 239 27.43 -4.20 -4.30
C GLU A 239 28.45 -3.09 -4.56
N THR A 240 29.43 -3.37 -5.42
CA THR A 240 30.26 -2.29 -5.97
C THR A 240 29.37 -1.37 -6.81
N LYS A 241 29.65 -0.05 -6.89
CA LYS A 241 28.89 0.87 -7.78
C LYS A 241 28.72 0.32 -9.20
N ALA A 242 29.73 -0.38 -9.72
CA ALA A 242 29.67 -1.03 -11.01
C ALA A 242 28.65 -2.18 -11.08
N ALA A 243 28.53 -2.98 -10.02
CA ALA A 243 27.52 -4.02 -9.93
C ALA A 243 26.10 -3.42 -9.80
N ALA A 244 25.94 -2.33 -9.04
CA ALA A 244 24.67 -1.59 -8.91
C ALA A 244 24.21 -1.04 -10.25
N ALA A 245 25.11 -0.35 -10.95
CA ALA A 245 24.87 0.13 -12.31
C ALA A 245 24.47 -1.01 -13.26
N ALA A 246 25.14 -2.17 -13.18
CA ALA A 246 24.83 -3.33 -14.01
C ALA A 246 23.45 -3.94 -13.69
N ARG A 247 23.08 -4.01 -12.40
CA ARG A 247 21.73 -4.44 -11.98
C ARG A 247 20.67 -3.50 -12.52
N ILE A 248 20.83 -2.19 -12.34
CA ILE A 248 19.87 -1.17 -12.79
C ILE A 248 19.67 -1.24 -14.30
N ARG A 249 20.76 -1.32 -15.08
CA ARG A 249 20.67 -1.49 -16.54
C ARG A 249 19.97 -2.79 -16.94
N ARG A 250 20.10 -3.87 -16.15
CA ARG A 250 19.38 -5.13 -16.39
C ARG A 250 17.87 -4.99 -16.14
N ILE A 251 17.49 -4.33 -15.04
CA ILE A 251 16.08 -4.08 -14.69
C ILE A 251 15.41 -3.22 -15.77
N LEU A 252 16.14 -2.23 -16.30
CA LEU A 252 15.66 -1.26 -17.29
C LEU A 252 15.89 -1.70 -18.75
N LYS A 253 16.30 -2.94 -19.02
CA LYS A 253 16.74 -3.38 -20.35
C LYS A 253 15.68 -3.16 -21.46
N ASP A 254 14.40 -3.20 -21.09
CA ASP A 254 13.25 -3.09 -21.99
C ASP A 254 12.55 -1.72 -21.88
N VAL A 255 13.16 -0.75 -21.19
CA VAL A 255 12.63 0.60 -20.98
C VAL A 255 13.42 1.60 -21.81
N ASP A 256 12.72 2.48 -22.53
CA ASP A 256 13.36 3.57 -23.26
C ASP A 256 13.96 4.60 -22.28
N ILE A 257 15.27 4.83 -22.37
CA ILE A 257 15.99 5.70 -21.44
C ILE A 257 16.03 7.11 -22.04
N GLN A 258 15.43 8.06 -21.34
CA GLN A 258 15.38 9.47 -21.74
C GLN A 258 16.06 10.34 -20.69
N GLU A 259 17.13 11.03 -21.07
CA GLU A 259 17.95 11.84 -20.15
C GLU A 259 17.29 13.14 -19.66
N ASP A 260 15.99 13.37 -19.94
CA ASP A 260 15.23 14.55 -19.50
C ASP A 260 13.96 14.16 -18.71
N LEU A 261 13.88 14.62 -17.45
CA LEU A 261 12.71 14.45 -16.58
C LEU A 261 11.67 15.56 -16.72
N MET A 262 11.89 16.59 -17.55
CA MET A 262 10.88 17.62 -17.76
C MET A 262 9.62 17.01 -18.37
N ILE A 263 8.54 17.01 -17.60
CA ILE A 263 7.21 16.61 -18.03
C ILE A 263 6.55 17.83 -18.68
N PRO A 264 6.18 17.77 -19.98
CA PRO A 264 5.30 18.78 -20.56
C PRO A 264 4.03 18.85 -19.71
N ARG A 265 3.66 20.05 -19.28
CA ARG A 265 2.43 20.27 -18.51
C ARG A 265 1.30 20.63 -19.45
N HIS A 266 0.13 20.06 -19.22
CA HIS A 266 -1.05 20.50 -19.96
C HIS A 266 -1.37 21.95 -19.57
N ALA A 267 -1.49 22.82 -20.57
CA ALA A 267 -1.92 24.20 -20.38
C ALA A 267 -3.43 24.29 -20.62
N GLY A 268 -4.19 24.59 -19.56
CA GLY A 268 -5.64 24.82 -19.65
C GLY A 268 -6.48 23.86 -18.80
N ASP A 269 -7.80 23.97 -18.95
CA ASP A 269 -8.75 23.12 -18.22
C ASP A 269 -8.95 21.78 -18.93
N TRP A 270 -8.39 20.71 -18.35
CA TRP A 270 -8.44 19.34 -18.87
C TRP A 270 -9.85 18.74 -19.00
N LEU A 271 -10.86 19.35 -18.37
CA LEU A 271 -12.27 18.93 -18.51
C LEU A 271 -12.95 19.55 -19.72
N VAL A 272 -12.45 20.69 -20.21
CA VAL A 272 -13.00 21.43 -21.36
C VAL A 272 -12.17 21.19 -22.62
N HIS A 273 -10.85 21.18 -22.47
CA HIS A 273 -9.90 20.94 -23.54
C HIS A 273 -9.18 19.60 -23.31
N PRO A 274 -9.10 18.71 -24.31
CA PRO A 274 -8.38 17.46 -24.15
C PRO A 274 -6.88 17.73 -23.94
N ALA A 275 -6.27 17.04 -22.97
CA ALA A 275 -4.83 17.04 -22.84
C ALA A 275 -4.21 16.09 -23.88
N GLU A 276 -3.48 16.65 -24.84
CA GLU A 276 -2.88 15.93 -25.97
C GLU A 276 -1.48 15.35 -25.67
N ILE A 277 -1.06 15.37 -24.41
CA ILE A 277 0.24 14.86 -23.97
C ILE A 277 0.09 13.37 -23.75
N ALA A 278 0.79 12.57 -24.56
CA ALA A 278 0.80 11.12 -24.44
C ALA A 278 1.48 10.67 -23.15
N SER A 279 0.94 9.61 -22.56
CA SER A 279 1.54 8.94 -21.42
C SER A 279 2.91 8.35 -21.75
N ARG A 280 3.89 8.53 -20.87
CA ARG A 280 5.25 8.01 -21.03
C ARG A 280 5.90 7.65 -19.69
N LEU A 281 6.90 6.78 -19.76
CA LEU A 281 7.83 6.49 -18.67
C LEU A 281 9.20 7.05 -19.07
N SER A 282 9.66 8.11 -18.40
CA SER A 282 10.98 8.69 -18.61
C SER A 282 11.96 8.17 -17.54
N VAL A 283 13.23 7.97 -17.91
CA VAL A 283 14.25 7.40 -17.02
C VAL A 283 15.56 8.15 -17.11
N THR A 284 16.04 8.66 -15.97
CA THR A 284 17.37 9.27 -15.83
C THR A 284 18.27 8.39 -15.00
N LEU A 285 19.43 8.04 -15.54
CA LEU A 285 20.44 7.22 -14.86
C LEU A 285 21.38 8.09 -14.02
N ALA A 286 21.76 7.57 -12.85
CA ALA A 286 22.91 8.01 -12.07
C ALA A 286 23.97 6.89 -12.03
N ASP A 287 25.04 7.09 -11.26
CA ASP A 287 26.15 6.12 -11.16
C ASP A 287 25.70 4.74 -10.65
N ASP A 288 24.83 4.73 -9.63
CA ASP A 288 24.39 3.55 -8.88
C ASP A 288 22.88 3.58 -8.56
N SER A 289 22.13 4.47 -9.22
CA SER A 289 20.68 4.59 -9.09
C SER A 289 20.02 5.07 -10.39
N ALA A 290 18.69 5.09 -10.43
CA ALA A 290 17.92 5.70 -11.50
C ALA A 290 16.64 6.37 -10.98
N ALA A 291 16.25 7.49 -11.59
CA ALA A 291 14.97 8.12 -11.38
C ALA A 291 14.02 7.80 -12.54
N LEU A 292 12.80 7.35 -12.24
CA LEU A 292 11.78 7.03 -13.22
C LEU A 292 10.56 7.92 -13.02
N VAL A 293 9.95 8.37 -14.11
CA VAL A 293 8.77 9.25 -14.08
C VAL A 293 7.70 8.73 -15.04
N LEU A 294 6.61 8.20 -14.48
CA LEU A 294 5.41 7.81 -15.22
C LEU A 294 4.44 8.99 -15.25
N ALA A 295 4.23 9.61 -16.42
CA ALA A 295 3.44 10.84 -16.51
C ALA A 295 2.68 11.02 -17.83
N ASN A 296 1.60 11.81 -17.81
CA ASN A 296 0.80 12.19 -18.98
C ASN A 296 0.55 13.72 -19.08
N GLY A 297 1.34 14.52 -18.35
CA GLY A 297 1.20 15.98 -18.29
C GLY A 297 0.07 16.52 -17.41
N LEU A 298 -0.82 15.66 -16.89
CA LEU A 298 -1.80 15.98 -15.85
C LEU A 298 -1.41 15.36 -14.50
N VAL A 299 -0.97 14.10 -14.51
CA VAL A 299 -0.55 13.37 -13.32
C VAL A 299 0.81 12.73 -13.54
N SER A 300 1.57 12.56 -12.46
CA SER A 300 2.81 11.78 -12.49
C SER A 300 3.00 10.94 -11.22
N ARG A 301 3.58 9.74 -11.38
CA ARG A 301 4.28 9.04 -10.30
C ARG A 301 5.77 9.04 -10.57
N ARG A 302 6.56 9.29 -9.52
CA ARG A 302 8.02 9.29 -9.59
C ARG A 302 8.58 8.22 -8.69
N PHE A 303 9.51 7.45 -9.23
CA PHE A 303 10.14 6.33 -8.56
C PHE A 303 11.65 6.52 -8.52
N TYR A 304 12.24 6.07 -7.43
CA TYR A 304 13.68 5.96 -7.28
C TYR A 304 14.05 4.48 -7.27
N LEU A 305 14.98 4.09 -8.13
CA LEU A 305 15.52 2.75 -8.26
C LEU A 305 16.97 2.74 -7.76
N GLY A 306 17.16 2.31 -6.51
CA GLY A 306 18.47 2.11 -5.88
C GLY A 306 18.74 0.63 -5.65
N GLU A 307 18.87 0.21 -4.38
CA GLU A 307 18.88 -1.20 -3.99
C GLU A 307 17.54 -1.92 -4.26
N ASN A 308 16.44 -1.15 -4.24
CA ASN A 308 15.09 -1.57 -4.60
C ASN A 308 14.33 -0.35 -5.16
N LEU A 309 13.07 -0.51 -5.55
CA LEU A 309 12.25 0.56 -6.12
C LEU A 309 11.30 1.16 -5.08
N VAL A 310 11.22 2.50 -5.01
CA VAL A 310 10.26 3.21 -4.15
C VAL A 310 9.59 4.37 -4.90
N CYS A 311 8.26 4.49 -4.80
CA CYS A 311 7.52 5.68 -5.21
C CYS A 311 7.70 6.79 -4.16
N TYR A 312 8.23 7.93 -4.58
CA TYR A 312 8.49 9.08 -3.70
C TYR A 312 7.65 10.31 -4.01
N SER A 313 6.94 10.34 -5.13
CA SER A 313 6.05 11.45 -5.51
C SER A 313 4.84 10.95 -6.30
N PHE A 314 3.65 11.49 -5.98
CA PHE A 314 2.41 11.31 -6.73
C PHE A 314 1.75 12.68 -6.90
N ARG A 315 1.94 13.27 -8.07
CA ARG A 315 1.74 14.71 -8.28
C ARG A 315 0.65 15.00 -9.30
N ARG A 316 -0.15 16.05 -9.04
CA ARG A 316 -0.91 16.75 -10.07
C ARG A 316 0.01 17.74 -10.78
N GLU A 317 0.43 17.44 -11.99
CA GLU A 317 1.43 18.20 -12.72
C GLU A 317 0.91 19.56 -13.23
N ASP A 318 -0.38 19.66 -13.55
CA ASP A 318 -1.02 20.90 -13.99
C ASP A 318 -1.13 21.95 -12.87
N THR A 319 -1.40 21.53 -11.63
CA THR A 319 -1.45 22.44 -10.46
C THR A 319 -0.13 22.49 -9.67
N GLY A 320 0.75 21.53 -9.89
CA GLY A 320 1.97 21.34 -9.11
C GLY A 320 1.74 20.74 -7.71
N ALA A 321 0.53 20.30 -7.36
CA ALA A 321 0.23 19.75 -6.03
C ALA A 321 0.83 18.35 -5.82
N GLU A 322 1.61 18.20 -4.75
CA GLU A 322 2.16 16.91 -4.29
C GLU A 322 1.18 16.26 -3.31
N PHE A 323 0.83 14.99 -3.56
CA PHE A 323 -0.10 14.26 -2.72
C PHE A 323 0.61 13.46 -1.64
N LEU A 324 1.84 13.01 -1.89
CA LEU A 324 2.57 12.20 -0.92
C LEU A 324 3.29 13.09 0.10
N ARG A 325 3.16 12.72 1.37
CA ARG A 325 3.96 13.28 2.47
C ARG A 325 5.07 12.33 2.90
N SER A 326 5.01 11.06 2.56
CA SER A 326 6.04 10.08 2.89
C SER A 326 6.02 8.93 1.89
N VAL A 327 7.17 8.27 1.74
CA VAL A 327 7.30 7.00 1.02
C VAL A 327 6.61 5.86 1.77
N LYS A 328 6.12 4.88 1.02
CA LYS A 328 5.57 3.60 1.49
C LYS A 328 5.97 2.49 0.50
N PRO A 329 5.93 1.20 0.89
CA PRO A 329 6.16 0.10 -0.04
C PRO A 329 5.17 0.11 -1.22
N GLU A 330 5.55 -0.49 -2.34
CA GLU A 330 4.67 -0.57 -3.51
C GLU A 330 3.46 -1.48 -3.25
N ALA A 331 3.61 -2.50 -2.42
CA ALA A 331 2.51 -3.27 -1.88
C ALA A 331 2.95 -3.97 -0.59
N THR A 332 2.03 -4.64 0.09
CA THR A 332 2.39 -5.52 1.21
C THR A 332 1.54 -6.78 1.16
N ILE A 333 2.16 -7.93 1.35
CA ILE A 333 1.46 -9.21 1.50
C ILE A 333 1.65 -9.74 2.92
N GLN A 334 0.74 -10.60 3.35
CA GLN A 334 0.89 -11.36 4.58
C GLN A 334 0.90 -12.85 4.27
N VAL A 335 1.92 -13.55 4.79
CA VAL A 335 2.10 -14.99 4.65
C VAL A 335 2.54 -15.53 6.02
N GLU A 336 1.88 -16.58 6.51
CA GLU A 336 2.18 -17.21 7.80
C GLU A 336 2.23 -16.21 8.97
N GLY A 337 1.32 -15.23 8.96
CA GLY A 337 1.29 -14.13 9.94
C GLY A 337 2.38 -13.06 9.77
N GLN A 338 3.37 -13.25 8.89
CA GLN A 338 4.43 -12.28 8.61
C GLN A 338 4.03 -11.31 7.50
N ARG A 339 4.21 -10.01 7.74
CA ARG A 339 4.04 -8.97 6.71
C ARG A 339 5.32 -8.78 5.92
N ILE A 340 5.18 -8.73 4.62
CA ILE A 340 6.28 -8.74 3.68
C ILE A 340 6.01 -7.65 2.65
N SER A 341 6.89 -6.65 2.63
CA SER A 341 6.81 -5.54 1.66
C SER A 341 7.15 -6.03 0.26
N VAL A 342 6.48 -5.47 -0.74
CA VAL A 342 6.86 -5.58 -2.15
C VAL A 342 7.49 -4.27 -2.57
N GLY A 343 8.77 -4.31 -2.93
CA GLY A 343 9.55 -3.10 -3.15
C GLY A 343 9.70 -2.26 -1.88
N GLY A 344 9.89 -0.96 -2.10
CA GLY A 344 10.10 0.03 -1.05
C GLY A 344 11.57 0.15 -0.62
N LEU A 345 11.87 1.26 0.03
CA LEU A 345 13.14 1.51 0.69
C LEU A 345 12.88 2.00 2.12
N ARG A 346 13.87 1.85 3.00
CA ARG A 346 13.79 2.31 4.39
C ARG A 346 15.08 2.96 4.83
N PHE A 347 15.01 3.74 5.91
CA PHE A 347 16.24 4.24 6.52
C PHE A 347 17.06 3.09 7.16
N PRO A 348 18.39 3.16 7.03
CA PRO A 348 19.35 2.43 7.84
C PRO A 348 18.95 2.26 9.32
N GLY A 349 18.84 1.01 9.80
CA GLY A 349 18.64 0.70 11.22
C GLY A 349 17.18 0.49 11.67
N LEU A 350 16.19 0.76 10.81
CA LEU A 350 14.81 0.36 11.06
C LEU A 350 14.57 -1.09 10.61
N ALA A 351 14.42 -2.04 11.53
CA ALA A 351 13.95 -3.38 11.16
C ALA A 351 12.42 -3.36 10.94
N SER A 352 11.95 -4.03 9.89
CA SER A 352 10.54 -4.38 9.73
C SER A 352 10.12 -5.33 10.86
N GLY A 353 8.96 -5.07 11.49
CA GLY A 353 8.26 -6.06 12.31
C GLY A 353 8.61 -6.16 13.81
N HIS A 354 9.50 -5.36 14.39
CA HIS A 354 9.75 -5.44 15.85
C HIS A 354 8.90 -4.44 16.66
N LYS A 355 7.87 -4.96 17.33
CA LYS A 355 7.19 -4.27 18.44
C LYS A 355 8.21 -3.95 19.53
N GLY A 356 8.53 -2.67 19.71
CA GLY A 356 9.33 -2.21 20.86
C GLY A 356 10.27 -1.05 20.62
N GLN A 357 10.53 -0.63 19.37
CA GLN A 357 11.36 0.55 19.09
C GLN A 357 10.51 1.77 18.77
N SER A 358 9.94 2.41 19.78
CA SER A 358 9.16 3.65 19.67
C SER A 358 10.00 4.92 19.40
N ASN A 359 11.26 4.82 18.98
CA ASN A 359 12.16 5.98 18.86
C ASN A 359 13.06 6.02 17.61
N ALA A 360 12.83 5.17 16.60
CA ALA A 360 13.41 5.41 15.28
C ALA A 360 12.54 6.44 14.54
N LYS A 361 13.16 7.50 14.01
CA LYS A 361 12.52 8.58 13.25
C LYS A 361 11.81 8.06 11.99
N TYR A 362 10.63 7.47 12.16
CA TYR A 362 9.57 7.58 11.19
C TYR A 362 8.68 8.72 11.67
N VAL A 363 8.93 9.93 11.17
CA VAL A 363 7.84 10.88 11.07
C VAL A 363 7.24 10.58 9.72
N ALA A 364 6.20 9.72 9.66
CA ALA A 364 5.44 9.42 8.44
C ALA A 364 4.65 10.64 7.90
N ASN A 365 5.09 11.86 8.25
CA ASN A 365 4.40 13.12 7.99
C ASN A 365 5.14 13.99 6.97
N TYR A 366 6.41 13.74 6.67
CA TYR A 366 7.15 14.45 5.60
C TYR A 366 8.32 13.61 5.06
N PHE A 367 8.76 13.90 3.84
CA PHE A 367 9.87 13.24 3.15
C PHE A 367 10.67 14.29 2.38
N LEU A 368 12.00 14.13 2.35
CA LEU A 368 12.91 14.96 1.56
C LEU A 368 13.59 14.09 0.51
N GLU A 369 13.63 14.55 -0.75
CA GLU A 369 14.22 13.80 -1.86
C GLU A 369 15.71 13.48 -1.64
N ASP A 370 16.46 14.38 -0.98
CA ASP A 370 17.87 14.19 -0.63
C ASP A 370 18.13 12.95 0.26
N TRP A 371 17.08 12.38 0.86
CA TRP A 371 17.20 11.18 1.68
C TRP A 371 17.29 9.89 0.87
N LEU A 372 16.90 9.90 -0.42
CA LEU A 372 16.85 8.70 -1.26
C LEU A 372 18.19 7.95 -1.33
N ASP A 373 19.30 8.69 -1.39
CA ASP A 373 20.66 8.13 -1.45
C ASP A 373 21.10 7.45 -0.14
N GLU A 374 20.44 7.77 0.98
CA GLU A 374 20.72 7.16 2.28
C GLU A 374 19.84 5.95 2.57
N MET A 375 18.77 5.74 1.81
CA MET A 375 17.81 4.67 2.04
C MET A 375 18.32 3.33 1.50
N VAL A 376 18.00 2.26 2.22
CA VAL A 376 18.45 0.90 1.95
C VAL A 376 17.27 -0.04 1.74
N ASN A 377 17.51 -1.14 1.03
CA ASN A 377 16.52 -2.18 0.88
C ASN A 377 16.26 -2.90 2.22
N ASP A 378 15.03 -3.39 2.39
CA ASP A 378 14.75 -4.36 3.43
C ASP A 378 15.05 -5.78 2.92
N GLN A 379 15.94 -6.51 3.59
CA GLN A 379 16.36 -7.84 3.14
C GLN A 379 15.20 -8.85 3.10
N GLN A 380 14.14 -8.60 3.87
CA GLN A 380 12.91 -9.39 3.87
C GLN A 380 11.85 -8.91 2.87
N ALA A 381 12.08 -7.84 2.10
CA ALA A 381 11.14 -7.37 1.07
C ALA A 381 11.38 -8.06 -0.28
N PHE A 382 10.33 -8.17 -1.10
CA PHE A 382 10.50 -8.57 -2.49
C PHE A 382 11.32 -7.50 -3.23
N GLN A 383 12.26 -7.96 -4.05
CA GLN A 383 13.19 -7.09 -4.77
C GLN A 383 12.80 -6.96 -6.23
N ILE A 384 12.86 -5.72 -6.75
CA ILE A 384 12.60 -5.43 -8.15
C ILE A 384 13.57 -6.21 -9.06
N ALA A 385 13.01 -6.96 -10.00
CA ALA A 385 13.77 -7.80 -10.93
C ALA A 385 13.71 -7.27 -12.37
N SER A 386 12.57 -6.72 -12.80
CA SER A 386 12.42 -6.13 -14.14
C SER A 386 11.28 -5.12 -14.24
N ILE A 387 11.39 -4.23 -15.23
CA ILE A 387 10.33 -3.29 -15.61
C ILE A 387 10.02 -3.48 -17.10
N GLN A 388 8.74 -3.65 -17.42
CA GLN A 388 8.24 -3.79 -18.78
C GLN A 388 7.22 -2.70 -19.08
N VAL A 389 7.24 -2.19 -20.31
CA VAL A 389 6.33 -1.14 -20.77
C VAL A 389 5.53 -1.67 -21.97
N SER A 390 4.22 -1.46 -21.96
CA SER A 390 3.33 -1.82 -23.06
C SER A 390 2.16 -0.84 -23.16
N GLU A 391 1.31 -1.02 -24.16
CA GLU A 391 0.00 -0.36 -24.20
C GLU A 391 -0.98 -1.02 -23.21
N PRO A 392 -1.96 -0.28 -22.67
CA PRO A 392 -3.07 -0.84 -21.90
C PRO A 392 -3.84 -1.90 -22.71
N LYS A 393 -4.27 -2.96 -22.02
CA LYS A 393 -5.04 -4.05 -22.64
C LYS A 393 -6.48 -4.01 -22.15
N ALA A 394 -7.40 -4.39 -23.03
CA ALA A 394 -8.80 -4.56 -22.64
C ALA A 394 -8.88 -5.70 -21.59
N TRP A 395 -9.44 -5.38 -20.41
CA TRP A 395 -9.69 -6.38 -19.37
C TRP A 395 -11.06 -7.06 -19.50
N LEU A 396 -11.89 -6.55 -20.42
CA LEU A 396 -13.16 -7.17 -20.81
C LEU A 396 -13.46 -6.92 -22.28
N THR A 397 -14.19 -7.85 -22.87
CA THR A 397 -14.76 -7.71 -24.20
C THR A 397 -15.95 -6.77 -24.13
N TRP A 398 -16.04 -5.84 -25.08
CA TRP A 398 -17.19 -4.97 -25.19
C TRP A 398 -17.58 -4.81 -26.65
N SER A 399 -18.82 -5.19 -26.95
CA SER A 399 -19.50 -4.96 -28.22
C SER A 399 -20.62 -3.96 -27.97
N PRO A 400 -20.59 -2.76 -28.58
CA PRO A 400 -21.66 -1.79 -28.44
C PRO A 400 -23.02 -2.36 -28.88
N MET A 401 -24.00 -2.27 -27.99
CA MET A 401 -25.42 -2.56 -28.20
C MET A 401 -26.19 -1.38 -28.79
N THR A 402 -25.64 -0.16 -28.67
CA THR A 402 -26.19 1.06 -29.26
C THR A 402 -25.35 1.56 -30.42
N GLN A 403 -25.96 2.32 -31.33
CA GLN A 403 -25.22 3.02 -32.40
C GLN A 403 -24.50 4.28 -31.89
N GLN A 404 -24.64 4.62 -30.61
CA GLN A 404 -23.96 5.79 -30.04
C GLN A 404 -22.47 5.50 -29.95
N PRO A 405 -21.60 6.32 -30.58
CA PRO A 405 -20.17 6.14 -30.47
C PRO A 405 -19.75 6.42 -29.02
N ALA A 406 -18.85 5.58 -28.49
CA ALA A 406 -18.20 5.90 -27.22
C ALA A 406 -17.40 7.21 -27.34
N SER A 407 -17.24 7.90 -26.21
CA SER A 407 -16.41 9.11 -26.09
C SER A 407 -14.93 8.92 -26.49
N GLY A 408 -14.45 7.68 -26.63
CA GLY A 408 -13.05 7.38 -26.91
C GLY A 408 -12.82 5.91 -27.30
N PRO A 409 -11.56 5.54 -27.61
CA PRO A 409 -11.21 4.17 -27.96
C PRO A 409 -11.32 3.22 -26.76
N TRP A 410 -11.55 1.94 -27.05
CA TRP A 410 -11.46 0.83 -26.10
C TRP A 410 -10.43 -0.20 -26.63
N PRO A 411 -9.41 -0.58 -25.85
CA PRO A 411 -9.04 -0.05 -24.54
C PRO A 411 -8.64 1.45 -24.61
N PRO A 412 -8.70 2.18 -23.49
CA PRO A 412 -8.28 3.57 -23.43
C PRO A 412 -6.79 3.71 -23.78
N ARG A 413 -6.42 4.79 -24.48
CA ARG A 413 -5.02 5.12 -24.76
C ARG A 413 -4.27 5.44 -23.47
N GLY A 414 -3.00 5.06 -23.40
CA GLY A 414 -2.19 5.27 -22.21
C GLY A 414 -0.93 4.41 -22.24
N LEU A 415 -0.36 4.19 -21.05
CA LEU A 415 0.81 3.36 -20.85
C LEU A 415 0.57 2.37 -19.72
N HIS A 416 0.91 1.11 -19.95
CA HIS A 416 0.97 0.06 -18.93
C HIS A 416 2.44 -0.19 -18.57
N VAL A 417 2.75 -0.21 -17.27
CA VAL A 417 4.06 -0.53 -16.71
C VAL A 417 3.92 -1.69 -15.75
N ALA A 418 4.59 -2.80 -16.03
CA ALA A 418 4.66 -3.96 -15.15
C ALA A 418 6.03 -4.00 -14.46
N MET A 419 6.03 -3.91 -13.14
CA MET A 419 7.21 -4.01 -12.29
C MET A 419 7.21 -5.36 -11.59
N CYS A 420 8.07 -6.28 -12.03
CA CYS A 420 8.14 -7.63 -11.48
C CYS A 420 9.15 -7.70 -10.34
N TYR A 421 8.73 -8.27 -9.20
CA TYR A 421 9.51 -8.44 -8.00
C TYR A 421 9.67 -9.92 -7.64
N GLU A 422 10.85 -10.30 -7.22
CA GLU A 422 11.19 -11.66 -6.80
C GLU A 422 11.27 -11.76 -5.28
N ALA A 423 10.85 -12.90 -4.73
CA ALA A 423 10.93 -13.17 -3.30
C ALA A 423 12.37 -13.10 -2.79
N PRO A 424 12.59 -12.55 -1.58
CA PRO A 424 13.93 -12.45 -1.01
C PRO A 424 14.49 -13.83 -0.65
N GLU A 425 15.79 -14.02 -0.88
CA GLU A 425 16.50 -15.25 -0.52
C GLU A 425 16.43 -15.57 0.99
N THR A 426 16.24 -14.55 1.83
CA THR A 426 16.09 -14.71 3.28
C THR A 426 14.79 -15.38 3.72
N LEU A 427 13.82 -15.55 2.81
CA LEU A 427 12.53 -16.20 3.08
C LEU A 427 12.36 -17.45 2.17
N PRO A 428 13.02 -18.58 2.49
CA PRO A 428 12.98 -19.79 1.66
C PRO A 428 11.58 -20.36 1.43
N GLN A 429 10.63 -20.08 2.33
CA GLN A 429 9.23 -20.47 2.16
C GLN A 429 8.57 -19.80 0.94
N LEU A 430 9.06 -18.64 0.51
CA LEU A 430 8.57 -17.92 -0.67
C LEU A 430 9.39 -18.20 -1.94
N LYS A 431 10.27 -19.19 -1.94
CA LYS A 431 11.20 -19.45 -3.04
C LYS A 431 10.48 -19.51 -4.40
N SER A 432 10.97 -18.71 -5.35
CA SER A 432 10.44 -18.56 -6.71
C SER A 432 9.03 -17.94 -6.81
N LEU A 433 8.41 -17.52 -5.70
CA LEU A 433 7.17 -16.73 -5.76
C LEU A 433 7.53 -15.34 -6.31
N SER A 434 6.81 -14.90 -7.34
CA SER A 434 6.97 -13.55 -7.88
C SER A 434 5.69 -12.74 -7.72
N VAL A 435 5.87 -11.42 -7.59
CA VAL A 435 4.77 -10.44 -7.54
C VAL A 435 5.03 -9.38 -8.59
N THR A 436 4.07 -9.15 -9.47
CA THR A 436 4.13 -8.03 -10.40
C THR A 436 3.19 -6.93 -9.96
N VAL A 437 3.74 -5.74 -9.73
CA VAL A 437 2.96 -4.51 -9.52
C VAL A 437 2.69 -3.90 -10.89
N HIS A 438 1.41 -3.80 -11.24
CA HIS A 438 0.98 -3.22 -12.51
C HIS A 438 0.53 -1.78 -12.30
N TYR A 439 0.99 -0.90 -13.17
CA TYR A 439 0.53 0.48 -13.28
C TYR A 439 -0.08 0.71 -14.66
N GLU A 440 -1.21 1.39 -14.72
CA GLU A 440 -1.72 1.99 -15.96
C GLU A 440 -1.91 3.49 -15.75
N ILE A 441 -1.45 4.30 -16.70
CA ILE A 441 -1.76 5.73 -16.77
C ILE A 441 -2.46 5.98 -18.10
N TYR A 442 -3.49 6.81 -18.10
CA TYR A 442 -4.36 7.00 -19.27
C TYR A 442 -4.24 8.42 -19.82
N ASP A 443 -4.25 8.55 -21.14
CA ASP A 443 -4.15 9.85 -21.78
C ASP A 443 -5.37 10.72 -21.46
N GLY A 444 -5.17 12.04 -21.33
CA GLY A 444 -6.27 13.01 -21.22
C GLY A 444 -6.97 13.08 -19.85
N MET A 445 -6.53 12.33 -18.83
CA MET A 445 -7.09 12.38 -17.47
C MET A 445 -6.04 12.12 -16.37
N PRO A 446 -6.20 12.67 -15.16
CA PRO A 446 -5.25 12.48 -14.08
C PRO A 446 -5.53 11.23 -13.25
N VAL A 447 -5.50 10.07 -13.92
CA VAL A 447 -5.84 8.76 -13.35
C VAL A 447 -4.67 7.80 -13.47
N ILE A 448 -4.38 7.08 -12.38
CA ILE A 448 -3.47 5.95 -12.38
C ILE A 448 -4.21 4.70 -11.88
N GLY A 449 -4.22 3.64 -12.68
CA GLY A 449 -4.65 2.31 -12.32
C GLY A 449 -3.52 1.50 -11.66
N LYS A 450 -3.85 0.66 -10.68
CA LYS A 450 -2.92 -0.24 -10.00
C LYS A 450 -3.57 -1.57 -9.60
N TRP A 451 -2.85 -2.67 -9.79
CA TRP A 451 -3.18 -4.01 -9.30
C TRP A 451 -1.93 -4.88 -9.15
N LEU A 452 -2.08 -6.04 -8.51
CA LEU A 452 -1.00 -7.02 -8.36
C LEU A 452 -1.32 -8.30 -9.14
N SER A 453 -0.30 -8.94 -9.69
CA SER A 453 -0.37 -10.34 -10.11
C SER A 453 0.73 -11.16 -9.44
N PHE A 454 0.45 -12.45 -9.27
CA PHE A 454 1.30 -13.40 -8.57
C PHE A 454 1.54 -14.60 -9.46
N GLU A 455 2.77 -15.13 -9.46
CA GLU A 455 3.10 -16.43 -10.03
C GLU A 455 3.66 -17.32 -8.92
N GLY A 456 3.00 -18.46 -8.67
CA GLY A 456 3.32 -19.35 -7.58
C GLY A 456 4.67 -20.04 -7.76
N GLY A 457 5.49 -19.98 -6.71
CA GLY A 457 6.83 -20.53 -6.69
C GLY A 457 6.91 -22.02 -6.40
N ASP A 458 8.09 -22.46 -5.94
CA ASP A 458 8.38 -23.87 -5.67
C ASP A 458 7.52 -24.43 -4.53
N ASN A 459 7.18 -23.58 -3.56
CA ASN A 459 6.37 -23.93 -2.40
C ASN A 459 4.94 -23.43 -2.55
N GLN A 460 4.00 -24.21 -1.99
CA GLN A 460 2.63 -23.74 -1.82
C GLN A 460 2.58 -22.68 -0.72
N VAL A 461 2.05 -21.51 -1.03
CA VAL A 461 1.97 -20.36 -0.12
C VAL A 461 0.56 -19.82 -0.06
N THR A 462 0.05 -19.52 1.13
CA THR A 462 -1.22 -18.81 1.29
C THR A 462 -0.98 -17.32 1.51
N LEU A 463 -1.47 -16.51 0.57
CA LEU A 463 -1.56 -15.07 0.67
C LEU A 463 -2.73 -14.71 1.58
N GLU A 464 -2.47 -14.63 2.89
CA GLU A 464 -3.48 -14.35 3.91
C GLU A 464 -4.12 -12.98 3.67
N ARG A 465 -3.28 -11.96 3.42
CA ARG A 465 -3.67 -10.57 3.18
C ARG A 465 -2.88 -9.98 2.03
N THR A 466 -3.48 -9.01 1.34
CA THR A 466 -2.85 -8.28 0.23
C THR A 466 -3.28 -6.82 0.27
N LEU A 467 -2.32 -5.94 0.56
CA LEU A 467 -2.43 -4.50 0.47
C LEU A 467 -1.88 -4.07 -0.88
N ILE A 468 -2.77 -3.63 -1.77
CA ILE A 468 -2.48 -3.28 -3.17
C ILE A 468 -1.86 -1.89 -3.27
N GLU A 469 -2.32 -0.96 -2.42
CA GLU A 469 -1.81 0.40 -2.38
C GLU A 469 -1.76 0.89 -0.94
N GLU A 470 -0.66 1.55 -0.57
CA GLU A 470 -0.53 2.29 0.67
C GLU A 470 0.13 3.64 0.38
N LEU A 471 -0.59 4.74 0.59
CA LEU A 471 -0.08 6.09 0.35
C LEU A 471 -0.18 6.92 1.62
N ALA A 472 0.95 7.50 2.03
CA ALA A 472 0.95 8.55 3.05
C ALA A 472 0.57 9.87 2.38
N VAL A 473 -0.70 10.24 2.46
CA VAL A 473 -1.27 11.43 1.81
C VAL A 473 -1.27 12.60 2.78
N SER A 474 -1.03 13.82 2.32
CA SER A 474 -1.24 15.01 3.18
C SER A 474 -2.74 15.23 3.45
N ASP A 475 -3.10 15.70 4.66
CA ASP A 475 -4.50 15.80 5.08
C ASP A 475 -5.33 16.70 4.15
N GLU A 476 -4.76 17.79 3.62
CA GLU A 476 -5.43 18.66 2.64
C GLU A 476 -5.73 17.92 1.32
N MET A 477 -4.85 17.00 0.92
CA MET A 477 -4.96 16.30 -0.36
C MET A 477 -5.88 15.09 -0.29
N ALA A 478 -6.15 14.55 0.91
CA ALA A 478 -7.04 13.40 1.10
C ALA A 478 -8.41 13.61 0.44
N ASP A 479 -9.03 14.78 0.62
CA ASP A 479 -10.34 15.11 0.04
C ASP A 479 -10.30 15.36 -1.48
N ARG A 480 -9.10 15.35 -2.09
CA ARG A 480 -8.88 15.47 -3.53
C ARG A 480 -8.54 14.13 -4.18
N VAL A 481 -8.49 13.04 -3.42
CA VAL A 481 -8.26 11.70 -3.96
C VAL A 481 -9.59 10.98 -4.14
N PHE A 482 -9.88 10.58 -5.37
CA PHE A 482 -11.00 9.68 -5.67
C PHE A 482 -10.46 8.31 -6.07
N VAL A 483 -10.96 7.25 -5.43
CA VAL A 483 -10.57 5.87 -5.72
C VAL A 483 -11.78 5.09 -6.24
N GLU A 484 -11.61 4.43 -7.37
CA GLU A 484 -12.53 3.45 -7.97
C GLU A 484 -11.86 2.07 -8.01
N SER A 485 -12.63 0.98 -8.07
CA SER A 485 -12.07 -0.37 -8.25
C SER A 485 -13.05 -1.37 -8.86
N GLU A 486 -12.54 -2.51 -9.32
CA GLU A 486 -13.36 -3.67 -9.72
C GLU A 486 -14.06 -4.35 -8.52
N TYR A 487 -13.61 -4.08 -7.29
CA TYR A 487 -14.15 -4.65 -6.05
C TYR A 487 -15.10 -3.70 -5.33
N ASN A 488 -15.70 -2.73 -6.03
CA ASN A 488 -16.62 -1.78 -5.42
C ASN A 488 -18.04 -2.37 -5.46
N HIS A 489 -18.59 -2.79 -4.31
CA HIS A 489 -19.97 -3.32 -4.23
C HIS A 489 -20.62 -3.01 -2.87
N PHE A 490 -21.94 -3.15 -2.78
CA PHE A 490 -22.80 -2.63 -1.69
C PHE A 490 -22.37 -3.02 -0.27
N HIS A 491 -21.67 -4.15 -0.11
CA HIS A 491 -21.20 -4.68 1.18
C HIS A 491 -19.68 -4.61 1.37
N ALA A 492 -18.92 -4.09 0.41
CA ALA A 492 -17.48 -4.00 0.49
C ALA A 492 -16.93 -2.82 -0.31
N THR A 493 -16.26 -1.90 0.40
CA THR A 493 -15.33 -0.96 -0.20
C THR A 493 -13.90 -1.42 0.10
N PRO A 494 -13.01 -1.48 -0.91
CA PRO A 494 -11.61 -1.82 -0.68
C PRO A 494 -10.78 -0.65 -0.16
N VAL A 495 -11.35 0.56 -0.11
CA VAL A 495 -10.65 1.81 0.21
C VAL A 495 -10.79 2.11 1.71
N ARG A 496 -9.66 2.38 2.37
CA ARG A 496 -9.63 2.78 3.79
C ARG A 496 -8.90 4.11 3.94
N TRP A 497 -9.57 5.05 4.61
CA TRP A 497 -9.00 6.29 5.16
C TRP A 497 -9.07 6.21 6.68
N PHE A 498 -7.98 6.50 7.38
CA PHE A 498 -7.99 6.48 8.85
C PHE A 498 -8.43 7.83 9.42
N VAL A 499 -9.31 7.85 10.43
CA VAL A 499 -9.74 9.08 11.14
C VAL A 499 -9.75 8.82 12.64
N ASP A 500 -9.59 9.89 13.42
CA ASP A 500 -9.79 9.95 14.87
C ASP A 500 -11.11 9.26 15.32
N PRO A 501 -11.08 8.36 16.32
CA PRO A 501 -12.26 7.70 16.88
C PRO A 501 -13.25 8.66 17.56
N GLU A 502 -12.86 9.90 17.90
CA GLU A 502 -13.79 10.91 18.40
C GLU A 502 -14.69 11.50 17.31
N PHE A 503 -14.46 11.18 16.03
CA PHE A 503 -15.37 11.46 14.93
C PHE A 503 -16.59 10.50 14.96
N LYS A 504 -17.34 10.55 16.05
CA LYS A 504 -18.67 9.95 16.13
C LYS A 504 -19.62 10.77 15.26
N THR A 505 -19.93 10.29 14.07
CA THR A 505 -21.27 10.56 13.55
C THR A 505 -22.21 9.72 14.40
N ASP A 506 -23.10 10.33 15.19
CA ASP A 506 -24.13 9.67 16.03
C ASP A 506 -25.13 8.78 15.22
N SER A 507 -24.82 8.48 13.98
CA SER A 507 -25.67 7.83 12.99
C SER A 507 -25.03 6.55 12.44
N GLY A 508 -24.61 5.62 13.30
CA GLY A 508 -24.15 4.27 12.88
C GLY A 508 -23.12 4.30 11.74
N PRO A 509 -22.97 3.21 10.95
CA PRO A 509 -22.44 3.37 9.60
C PRO A 509 -23.37 4.34 8.89
N VAL A 510 -22.83 5.44 8.40
CA VAL A 510 -23.58 6.38 7.57
C VAL A 510 -23.86 5.68 6.24
N TYR A 511 -24.89 4.83 6.24
CA TYR A 511 -25.55 4.32 5.04
C TYR A 511 -26.32 5.50 4.42
N THR A 512 -25.60 6.47 3.87
CA THR A 512 -26.26 7.46 3.03
C THR A 512 -26.63 6.77 1.73
N GLU A 513 -27.86 6.97 1.28
CA GLU A 513 -28.36 6.59 -0.06
C GLU A 513 -27.55 7.24 -1.21
N ARG A 514 -26.56 8.06 -0.87
CA ARG A 514 -25.37 8.30 -1.67
C ARG A 514 -24.59 6.98 -1.78
N MET A 515 -25.01 6.12 -2.72
CA MET A 515 -24.30 4.87 -3.09
C MET A 515 -22.82 5.10 -3.48
N SER A 516 -22.40 6.35 -3.57
CA SER A 516 -21.06 6.86 -3.84
C SER A 516 -20.27 7.32 -2.61
N ASP A 517 -20.92 7.54 -1.46
CA ASP A 517 -20.28 7.86 -0.18
C ASP A 517 -19.86 6.59 0.60
N TYR A 518 -20.20 5.40 0.10
CA TYR A 518 -19.65 4.11 0.59
C TYR A 518 -18.11 4.01 0.52
N ARG A 519 -17.45 5.02 -0.07
CA ARG A 519 -16.01 5.09 -0.31
C ARG A 519 -15.21 5.60 0.89
N LEU A 520 -15.91 6.03 1.94
CA LEU A 520 -15.35 6.43 3.23
C LEU A 520 -15.83 5.45 4.30
N ARG A 521 -15.23 4.24 4.34
CA ARG A 521 -15.45 3.35 5.50
C ARG A 521 -14.60 3.84 6.67
N TYR A 522 -15.24 4.56 7.58
CA TYR A 522 -14.70 4.84 8.90
C TYR A 522 -15.08 3.68 9.82
N TRP A 523 -14.09 3.03 10.43
CA TRP A 523 -14.33 1.95 11.37
C TRP A 523 -14.96 2.52 12.65
N SER A 524 -15.98 1.85 13.18
CA SER A 524 -16.37 2.10 14.58
C SER A 524 -15.24 1.66 15.51
N GLN A 525 -15.19 2.18 16.74
CA GLN A 525 -14.15 1.79 17.70
C GLN A 525 -14.17 0.28 17.97
N ASP A 526 -15.34 -0.37 18.00
CA ASP A 526 -15.50 -1.82 18.18
C ASP A 526 -14.88 -2.63 17.03
N GLU A 527 -14.95 -2.06 15.84
CA GLU A 527 -14.44 -2.60 14.58
C GLU A 527 -12.91 -2.47 14.52
N LEU A 528 -12.36 -1.36 15.02
CA LEU A 528 -10.92 -1.20 15.29
C LEU A 528 -10.44 -2.15 16.39
N ASP A 529 -11.34 -2.61 17.25
CA ASP A 529 -11.02 -3.49 18.37
C ASP A 529 -11.05 -5.01 18.00
N ASP A 530 -11.64 -5.41 16.87
CA ASP A 530 -11.69 -6.80 16.39
C ASP A 530 -10.44 -7.21 15.59
N ALA A 531 -9.60 -8.09 16.17
CA ALA A 531 -8.35 -8.57 15.58
C ALA A 531 -8.48 -9.35 14.25
N SER A 532 -9.67 -9.84 13.90
CA SER A 532 -9.90 -10.59 12.67
C SER A 532 -10.01 -9.71 11.41
N VAL A 533 -10.20 -8.40 11.58
CA VAL A 533 -10.39 -7.42 10.49
C VAL A 533 -9.19 -6.48 10.29
N ARG A 534 -8.14 -6.74 11.07
CA ARG A 534 -6.95 -5.93 11.25
C ARG A 534 -5.84 -6.26 10.24
N PHE A 535 -5.52 -5.30 9.38
CA PHE A 535 -4.16 -5.15 8.83
C PHE A 535 -3.37 -4.08 9.64
N ASP A 536 -3.69 -3.85 10.91
CA ASP A 536 -3.39 -2.57 11.61
C ASP A 536 -2.28 -2.59 12.70
N GLN A 537 -1.58 -3.70 12.96
CA GLN A 537 -0.41 -3.66 13.89
C GLN A 537 0.84 -3.01 13.29
N HIS A 538 0.65 -1.94 12.52
CA HIS A 538 1.77 -1.17 12.01
C HIS A 538 2.39 -0.38 13.20
N PRO A 539 3.72 -0.27 13.33
CA PRO A 539 4.37 0.34 14.52
C PRO A 539 4.08 1.84 14.70
N GLU A 540 3.75 2.55 13.61
CA GLU A 540 3.44 3.99 13.55
C GLU A 540 2.16 4.42 14.34
N TRP A 541 1.47 3.47 14.98
CA TRP A 541 0.10 3.60 15.47
C TRP A 541 -0.05 3.64 16.99
N GLN A 542 1.06 3.70 17.73
CA GLN A 542 1.03 3.77 19.20
C GLN A 542 1.01 5.24 19.66
N GLY A 543 -0.16 5.90 19.63
CA GLY A 543 -0.34 7.27 20.13
C GLY A 543 -1.76 7.86 20.00
N GLU A 544 -2.02 8.97 20.70
CA GLU A 544 -3.33 9.66 20.84
C GLU A 544 -3.77 10.49 19.62
N TYR A 545 -2.97 10.60 18.54
CA TYR A 545 -3.30 11.43 17.36
C TYR A 545 -3.44 10.58 16.09
N ARG A 546 -4.68 10.35 15.62
CA ARG A 546 -4.96 9.59 14.39
C ARG A 546 -5.29 10.54 13.22
N SER A 547 -4.34 10.79 12.31
CA SER A 547 -4.52 11.70 11.14
C SER A 547 -5.14 11.01 9.92
N ARG A 548 -5.82 11.77 9.04
CA ARG A 548 -6.38 11.36 7.73
C ARG A 548 -5.34 10.94 6.68
N GLY A 549 -4.05 11.13 6.95
CA GLY A 549 -3.00 11.00 5.94
C GLY A 549 -2.48 9.59 5.62
N LEU A 550 -3.29 8.54 5.71
CA LEU A 550 -2.95 7.23 5.15
C LEU A 550 -4.13 6.63 4.38
N LEU A 551 -3.91 6.40 3.09
CA LEU A 551 -4.81 5.70 2.19
C LEU A 551 -4.35 4.25 2.02
N GLN A 552 -5.24 3.30 2.22
CA GLN A 552 -5.01 1.88 1.94
C GLN A 552 -6.05 1.32 0.97
N VAL A 553 -5.60 0.54 -0.01
CA VAL A 553 -6.48 -0.20 -0.94
C VAL A 553 -6.21 -1.70 -0.80
N GLN A 554 -7.20 -2.44 -0.30
CA GLN A 554 -7.08 -3.87 -0.01
C GLN A 554 -8.42 -4.57 0.04
N TYR A 555 -8.43 -5.91 0.02
CA TYR A 555 -9.63 -6.67 0.36
C TYR A 555 -10.05 -6.38 1.81
N PRO A 556 -11.35 -6.16 2.10
CA PRO A 556 -11.80 -6.00 3.48
C PRO A 556 -11.46 -7.20 4.36
N GLU A 557 -11.63 -8.40 3.80
CA GLU A 557 -11.29 -9.70 4.38
C GLU A 557 -10.56 -10.58 3.37
N GLY A 558 -9.68 -11.46 3.87
CA GLY A 558 -8.80 -12.23 3.01
C GLY A 558 -7.74 -11.38 2.28
N PRO A 559 -7.25 -11.83 1.11
CA PRO A 559 -7.89 -12.79 0.19
C PRO A 559 -7.77 -14.27 0.56
N ALA A 560 -6.89 -14.63 1.52
CA ALA A 560 -6.55 -16.01 1.87
C ALA A 560 -6.33 -16.93 0.65
N LYS A 561 -5.66 -16.39 -0.38
CA LYS A 561 -5.44 -17.08 -1.66
C LYS A 561 -4.23 -18.00 -1.54
N THR A 562 -4.45 -19.30 -1.60
CA THR A 562 -3.36 -20.27 -1.78
C THR A 562 -2.86 -20.27 -3.22
N MET A 563 -1.56 -20.04 -3.39
CA MET A 563 -0.80 -20.12 -4.63
C MET A 563 -0.07 -21.45 -4.71
N ARG A 564 -0.26 -22.19 -5.79
CA ARG A 564 0.48 -23.42 -6.12
C ARG A 564 1.55 -23.15 -7.17
N GLN A 565 2.50 -24.06 -7.31
CA GLN A 565 3.56 -23.94 -8.31
C GLN A 565 3.02 -23.70 -9.73
N GLY A 566 3.48 -22.61 -10.35
CA GLY A 566 3.04 -22.18 -11.69
C GLY A 566 1.62 -21.61 -11.77
N GLU A 567 0.89 -21.53 -10.66
CA GLU A 567 -0.42 -20.90 -10.63
C GLU A 567 -0.28 -19.38 -10.75
N THR A 568 -1.12 -18.75 -11.56
CA THR A 568 -1.20 -17.30 -11.65
C THR A 568 -2.50 -16.78 -11.04
N TRP A 569 -2.42 -15.64 -10.37
CA TRP A 569 -3.58 -14.97 -9.80
C TRP A 569 -3.38 -13.46 -9.84
N SER A 570 -4.45 -12.69 -9.98
CA SER A 570 -4.42 -11.22 -9.94
C SER A 570 -5.43 -10.70 -8.93
N THR A 571 -5.07 -9.62 -8.24
CA THR A 571 -6.01 -8.87 -7.41
C THR A 571 -7.00 -8.10 -8.28
N PHE A 572 -8.00 -7.49 -7.67
CA PHE A 572 -8.79 -6.46 -8.35
C PHE A 572 -7.92 -5.27 -8.77
N ARG A 573 -8.33 -4.58 -9.83
CA ARG A 573 -7.79 -3.28 -10.25
C ARG A 573 -8.43 -2.14 -9.49
N SER A 574 -7.60 -1.20 -9.08
CA SER A 574 -8.00 0.09 -8.50
C SER A 574 -7.55 1.23 -9.39
N TRP A 575 -8.29 2.33 -9.40
CA TRP A 575 -7.96 3.55 -10.13
C TRP A 575 -8.03 4.74 -9.20
N ILE A 576 -6.96 5.52 -9.16
CA ILE A 576 -6.89 6.74 -8.37
C ILE A 576 -6.93 7.95 -9.31
N LEU A 577 -8.03 8.71 -9.22
CA LEU A 577 -8.19 10.03 -9.82
C LEU A 577 -7.76 11.08 -8.81
N LEU A 578 -6.84 11.94 -9.22
CA LEU A 578 -6.44 13.08 -8.41
C LEU A 578 -7.18 14.35 -8.88
N HIS A 579 -7.95 14.97 -8.01
CA HIS A 579 -8.67 16.22 -8.29
C HIS A 579 -7.75 17.43 -8.16
N ASP A 580 -7.97 18.43 -9.01
CA ASP A 580 -7.28 19.74 -8.98
C ASP A 580 -8.00 20.77 -8.10
N THR A 581 -9.12 20.41 -7.48
CA THR A 581 -10.02 21.33 -6.79
C THR A 581 -10.72 20.69 -5.59
N MET A 582 -11.31 21.52 -4.74
CA MET A 582 -12.31 21.14 -3.73
C MET A 582 -13.76 21.32 -4.19
N ASP A 583 -13.98 21.96 -5.34
CA ASP A 583 -15.31 22.18 -5.92
C ASP A 583 -15.96 20.84 -6.33
N GLU A 584 -17.06 20.47 -5.67
CA GLU A 584 -17.67 19.16 -5.83
C GLU A 584 -18.31 18.96 -7.23
N ASP A 585 -18.78 20.03 -7.88
CA ASP A 585 -19.31 19.97 -9.25
C ASP A 585 -18.23 19.56 -10.25
N ARG A 586 -17.06 20.20 -10.14
CA ARG A 586 -15.87 19.87 -10.93
C ARG A 586 -15.32 18.50 -10.59
N LYS A 587 -15.34 18.07 -9.31
CA LYS A 587 -15.01 16.68 -8.97
C LYS A 587 -15.96 15.69 -9.65
N GLY A 588 -17.26 15.99 -9.66
CA GLY A 588 -18.27 15.20 -10.37
C GLY A 588 -18.02 15.12 -11.87
N LEU A 589 -17.61 16.21 -12.53
CA LEU A 589 -17.16 16.19 -13.93
C LEU A 589 -15.96 15.28 -14.16
N GLY A 590 -14.95 15.32 -13.27
CA GLY A 590 -13.79 14.43 -13.32
C GLY A 590 -14.16 12.95 -13.21
N ARG A 591 -15.00 12.59 -12.24
CA ARG A 591 -15.50 11.21 -12.05
C ARG A 591 -16.26 10.72 -13.29
N ARG A 592 -17.13 11.57 -13.87
CA ARG A 592 -17.86 11.26 -15.11
C ARG A 592 -16.94 11.07 -16.31
N LYS A 593 -15.83 11.82 -16.41
CA LYS A 593 -14.83 11.62 -17.47
C LYS A 593 -14.09 10.29 -17.29
N LEU A 594 -13.77 9.92 -16.04
CA LEU A 594 -13.19 8.61 -15.70
C LEU A 594 -14.09 7.47 -16.20
N TYR A 595 -15.38 7.44 -15.80
CA TYR A 595 -16.29 6.35 -16.23
C TYR A 595 -16.47 6.29 -17.75
N ARG A 596 -16.66 7.43 -18.43
CA ARG A 596 -16.81 7.43 -19.90
C ARG A 596 -15.60 6.91 -20.65
N THR A 597 -14.40 7.00 -20.04
CA THR A 597 -13.16 6.59 -20.70
C THR A 597 -12.74 5.19 -20.31
N LEU A 598 -12.81 4.83 -19.03
CA LEU A 598 -12.40 3.52 -18.53
C LEU A 598 -13.51 2.47 -18.60
N MET A 599 -14.77 2.89 -18.66
CA MET A 599 -15.93 2.00 -18.67
C MET A 599 -16.92 2.45 -19.75
N PRO A 600 -16.53 2.48 -21.04
CA PRO A 600 -17.31 3.14 -22.09
C PRO A 600 -18.73 2.60 -22.29
N TRP A 601 -18.99 1.32 -21.96
CA TRP A 601 -20.34 0.72 -21.96
C TRP A 601 -21.32 1.43 -21.03
N THR A 602 -20.85 2.17 -20.03
CA THR A 602 -21.70 3.00 -19.16
C THR A 602 -22.38 4.16 -19.90
N GLN A 603 -22.01 4.43 -21.15
CA GLN A 603 -22.65 5.43 -22.01
C GLN A 603 -23.84 4.89 -22.79
N GLU A 604 -23.98 3.56 -22.85
CA GLU A 604 -25.09 2.93 -23.54
C GLU A 604 -26.37 3.11 -22.72
N ASN A 605 -27.35 3.79 -23.31
CA ASN A 605 -28.58 4.13 -22.62
C ASN A 605 -29.80 3.66 -23.42
N LEU A 606 -30.16 2.39 -23.23
CA LEU A 606 -31.39 1.82 -23.81
C LEU A 606 -32.62 2.26 -22.99
N VAL A 607 -33.68 2.67 -23.68
CA VAL A 607 -35.01 2.93 -23.12
C VAL A 607 -35.81 1.63 -23.16
N TYR A 608 -36.32 1.19 -22.01
CA TYR A 608 -36.94 -0.12 -21.89
C TYR A 608 -38.24 -0.12 -21.10
N MET A 609 -39.12 -1.06 -21.44
CA MET A 609 -40.39 -1.27 -20.75
C MET A 609 -40.36 -2.58 -19.94
N HIS A 610 -40.76 -2.50 -18.67
CA HIS A 610 -40.97 -3.68 -17.83
C HIS A 610 -42.31 -4.35 -18.13
N VAL A 611 -42.29 -5.67 -18.33
CA VAL A 611 -43.47 -6.49 -18.66
C VAL A 611 -43.74 -7.49 -17.54
N LEU A 612 -44.95 -7.47 -16.99
CA LEU A 612 -45.40 -8.27 -15.82
C LEU A 612 -45.96 -9.65 -16.21
N SER A 613 -45.75 -10.13 -17.43
CA SER A 613 -46.19 -11.45 -17.88
C SER A 613 -45.23 -12.01 -18.93
N HIS A 614 -45.07 -13.33 -18.95
CA HIS A 614 -44.34 -14.05 -19.99
C HIS A 614 -45.26 -14.70 -21.04
N ASP A 615 -46.55 -14.39 -21.06
CA ASP A 615 -47.48 -14.94 -22.05
C ASP A 615 -47.19 -14.35 -23.43
N SER A 616 -47.15 -15.20 -24.47
CA SER A 616 -46.80 -14.77 -25.83
C SER A 616 -47.65 -13.60 -26.34
N LYS A 617 -48.94 -13.55 -25.98
CA LYS A 617 -49.82 -12.42 -26.33
C LYS A 617 -49.36 -11.12 -25.66
N ALA A 618 -49.03 -11.16 -24.37
CA ALA A 618 -48.59 -9.98 -23.63
C ALA A 618 -47.22 -9.50 -24.13
N ILE A 619 -46.28 -10.44 -24.36
CA ILE A 619 -44.96 -10.13 -24.92
C ILE A 619 -45.09 -9.45 -26.29
N ARG A 620 -45.83 -10.05 -27.23
CA ARG A 620 -45.97 -9.50 -28.59
C ARG A 620 -46.70 -8.15 -28.61
N GLN A 621 -47.70 -7.97 -27.75
CA GLN A 621 -48.36 -6.67 -27.60
C GLN A 621 -47.40 -5.60 -27.05
N ALA A 622 -46.60 -5.94 -26.04
CA ALA A 622 -45.59 -5.05 -25.50
C ALA A 622 -44.53 -4.68 -26.56
N VAL A 623 -44.09 -5.66 -27.36
CA VAL A 623 -43.16 -5.45 -28.49
C VAL A 623 -43.77 -4.48 -29.51
N ASP A 624 -45.02 -4.69 -29.93
CA ASP A 624 -45.69 -3.83 -30.90
C ASP A 624 -45.78 -2.39 -30.38
N GLN A 625 -46.18 -2.20 -29.12
CA GLN A 625 -46.25 -0.88 -28.49
C GLN A 625 -44.87 -0.22 -28.36
N CYS A 626 -43.85 -0.99 -27.97
CA CYS A 626 -42.48 -0.48 -27.88
C CYS A 626 -41.96 -0.02 -29.25
N ALA A 627 -42.23 -0.80 -30.30
CA ALA A 627 -41.85 -0.47 -31.66
C ALA A 627 -42.57 0.79 -32.17
N ASP A 628 -43.85 0.95 -31.86
CA ASP A 628 -44.65 2.12 -32.26
C ASP A 628 -44.25 3.40 -31.50
N CYS A 629 -43.78 3.27 -30.26
CA CYS A 629 -43.44 4.39 -29.38
C CYS A 629 -41.93 4.70 -29.33
N GLY A 630 -41.07 3.92 -30.00
CA GLY A 630 -39.62 4.16 -30.07
C GLY A 630 -38.82 3.69 -28.85
N PHE A 631 -39.30 2.67 -28.12
CA PHE A 631 -38.51 1.99 -27.09
C PHE A 631 -37.49 1.05 -27.74
N ASP A 632 -36.36 0.81 -27.07
CA ASP A 632 -35.31 -0.07 -27.57
C ASP A 632 -35.51 -1.54 -27.15
N MET A 633 -36.18 -1.77 -26.01
CA MET A 633 -36.15 -3.07 -25.34
C MET A 633 -37.38 -3.33 -24.46
N ILE A 634 -37.79 -4.60 -24.37
CA ILE A 634 -38.66 -5.08 -23.30
C ILE A 634 -37.86 -5.87 -22.27
N VAL A 635 -38.25 -5.81 -20.99
CA VAL A 635 -37.68 -6.63 -19.92
C VAL A 635 -38.80 -7.36 -19.19
N LEU A 636 -38.77 -8.70 -19.21
CA LEU A 636 -39.69 -9.53 -18.45
C LEU A 636 -39.31 -9.45 -16.97
N THR A 637 -40.03 -8.63 -16.20
CA THR A 637 -39.59 -8.18 -14.88
C THR A 637 -40.06 -9.12 -13.75
N PHE A 638 -39.74 -8.77 -12.50
CA PHE A 638 -40.20 -9.50 -11.31
C PHE A 638 -41.72 -9.66 -11.31
N GLY A 639 -42.20 -10.83 -10.88
CA GLY A 639 -43.62 -11.16 -10.90
C GLY A 639 -44.16 -11.64 -12.26
N SER A 640 -43.38 -11.57 -13.35
CA SER A 640 -43.80 -12.07 -14.67
C SER A 640 -44.00 -13.58 -14.76
N GLY A 641 -43.38 -14.34 -13.84
CA GLY A 641 -43.31 -15.80 -13.87
C GLY A 641 -42.23 -16.36 -14.81
N PHE A 642 -41.46 -15.50 -15.49
CA PHE A 642 -40.39 -15.93 -16.38
C PHE A 642 -39.32 -16.73 -15.64
N ASN A 643 -38.86 -17.84 -16.23
CA ASN A 643 -37.96 -18.78 -15.57
C ASN A 643 -36.79 -19.18 -16.48
N MET A 644 -35.66 -18.46 -16.35
CA MET A 644 -34.41 -18.79 -17.05
C MET A 644 -33.78 -20.11 -16.61
N MET A 645 -34.26 -20.72 -15.52
CA MET A 645 -33.80 -22.04 -15.05
C MET A 645 -34.64 -23.19 -15.62
N SER A 646 -35.62 -22.91 -16.48
CA SER A 646 -36.45 -23.95 -17.10
C SER A 646 -35.63 -24.81 -18.06
N GLN A 647 -35.81 -26.12 -17.98
CA GLN A 647 -35.23 -27.09 -18.93
C GLN A 647 -36.29 -27.70 -19.85
N ASP A 648 -37.53 -27.20 -19.80
CA ASP A 648 -38.63 -27.65 -20.66
C ASP A 648 -38.40 -27.17 -22.11
N PRO A 649 -38.21 -28.08 -23.09
CA PRO A 649 -37.97 -27.71 -24.47
C PRO A 649 -39.11 -26.89 -25.09
N ASP A 650 -40.36 -27.15 -24.70
CA ASP A 650 -41.53 -26.44 -25.25
C ASP A 650 -41.57 -24.99 -24.73
N TYR A 651 -41.20 -24.79 -23.45
CA TYR A 651 -41.05 -23.46 -22.87
C TYR A 651 -39.95 -22.66 -23.58
N ILE A 652 -38.78 -23.26 -23.76
CA ILE A 652 -37.62 -22.62 -24.41
C ILE A 652 -37.96 -22.26 -25.85
N ALA A 653 -38.54 -23.17 -26.62
CA ALA A 653 -38.92 -22.94 -28.01
C ALA A 653 -39.96 -21.82 -28.16
N ARG A 654 -40.94 -21.75 -27.25
CA ARG A 654 -41.94 -20.67 -27.23
C ARG A 654 -41.28 -19.32 -26.96
N ILE A 655 -40.46 -19.20 -25.92
CA ILE A 655 -39.79 -17.94 -25.56
C ILE A 655 -38.87 -17.49 -26.70
N LYS A 656 -38.11 -18.41 -27.29
CA LYS A 656 -37.28 -18.14 -28.46
C LYS A 656 -38.10 -17.55 -29.61
N SER A 657 -39.25 -18.13 -29.93
CA SER A 657 -40.13 -17.60 -30.98
C SER A 657 -40.65 -16.20 -30.67
N ASP A 658 -40.94 -15.89 -29.40
CA ASP A 658 -41.39 -14.56 -29.00
C ASP A 658 -40.25 -13.53 -29.01
N PHE A 659 -39.02 -13.92 -28.68
CA PHE A 659 -37.85 -13.06 -28.76
C PHE A 659 -37.40 -12.81 -30.21
N GLU A 660 -37.44 -13.84 -31.06
CA GLU A 660 -37.25 -13.69 -32.51
C GLU A 660 -38.28 -12.73 -33.12
N TYR A 661 -39.54 -12.76 -32.64
CA TYR A 661 -40.54 -11.78 -33.04
C TYR A 661 -40.16 -10.36 -32.60
N ALA A 662 -39.70 -10.17 -31.36
CA ALA A 662 -39.20 -8.89 -30.87
C ALA A 662 -38.07 -8.35 -31.76
N HIS A 663 -37.08 -9.19 -32.07
CA HIS A 663 -35.98 -8.82 -32.96
C HIS A 663 -36.44 -8.46 -34.37
N SER A 664 -37.44 -9.17 -34.91
CA SER A 664 -38.03 -8.84 -36.22
C SER A 664 -38.70 -7.45 -36.26
N ARG A 665 -39.04 -6.91 -35.09
CA ARG A 665 -39.58 -5.55 -34.89
C ARG A 665 -38.53 -4.54 -34.42
N GLY A 666 -37.26 -4.94 -34.35
CA GLY A 666 -36.16 -4.10 -33.89
C GLY A 666 -36.12 -3.90 -32.37
N ILE A 667 -36.86 -4.70 -31.60
CA ILE A 667 -36.93 -4.60 -30.14
C ILE A 667 -36.04 -5.66 -29.50
N LYS A 668 -35.16 -5.21 -28.60
CA LYS A 668 -34.31 -6.09 -27.77
C LYS A 668 -35.12 -6.72 -26.65
N THR A 669 -34.58 -7.80 -26.09
CA THR A 669 -35.26 -8.59 -25.05
C THR A 669 -34.40 -8.75 -23.82
N GLY A 670 -35.02 -8.63 -22.65
CA GLY A 670 -34.35 -8.84 -21.38
C GLY A 670 -35.23 -9.58 -20.38
N ALA A 671 -34.59 -10.06 -19.32
CA ALA A 671 -35.30 -10.70 -18.23
C ALA A 671 -34.68 -10.41 -16.88
N TYR A 672 -35.54 -10.33 -15.87
CA TYR A 672 -35.19 -10.18 -14.47
C TYR A 672 -34.83 -11.52 -13.83
N ILE A 673 -33.83 -11.51 -12.95
CA ILE A 673 -33.59 -12.58 -11.99
C ILE A 673 -33.18 -12.04 -10.62
N LEU A 674 -33.80 -12.57 -9.57
CA LEU A 674 -33.27 -12.50 -8.22
C LEU A 674 -32.07 -13.45 -8.14
N PHE A 675 -30.87 -12.87 -8.20
CA PHE A 675 -29.62 -13.52 -8.54
C PHE A 675 -29.12 -14.45 -7.44
N CYS A 676 -28.60 -13.90 -6.34
CA CYS A 676 -28.04 -14.70 -5.25
C CYS A 676 -28.64 -14.42 -3.87
N SER A 677 -29.14 -13.21 -3.58
CA SER A 677 -29.73 -12.89 -2.27
C SER A 677 -31.17 -13.39 -2.12
N SER A 678 -31.57 -13.66 -0.88
CA SER A 678 -32.94 -13.99 -0.45
C SER A 678 -33.58 -15.23 -1.10
N ARG A 679 -32.77 -16.09 -1.74
CA ARG A 679 -33.20 -17.40 -2.26
C ARG A 679 -32.57 -18.53 -1.43
N SER A 680 -33.40 -19.47 -0.96
CA SER A 680 -32.92 -20.76 -0.46
C SER A 680 -32.87 -21.72 -1.64
N TYR A 681 -31.67 -22.10 -2.08
CA TYR A 681 -31.50 -23.09 -3.14
C TYR A 681 -31.43 -24.49 -2.51
N GLY A 682 -32.60 -25.06 -2.17
CA GLY A 682 -32.71 -26.41 -1.58
C GLY A 682 -32.59 -26.45 -0.05
N SER A 683 -31.79 -27.40 0.48
CA SER A 683 -31.63 -27.70 1.93
C SER A 683 -30.86 -26.64 2.73
N GLY A 684 -30.39 -25.57 2.08
CA GLY A 684 -29.48 -24.58 2.67
C GLY A 684 -28.02 -25.01 2.66
N GLU A 685 -27.69 -26.15 2.04
CA GLU A 685 -26.33 -26.68 1.88
C GLU A 685 -25.40 -25.76 1.08
N HIS A 686 -25.94 -24.87 0.24
CA HIS A 686 -25.15 -24.00 -0.63
C HIS A 686 -25.11 -22.54 -0.16
N ASP A 687 -25.77 -22.22 0.96
CA ASP A 687 -25.98 -20.84 1.37
C ASP A 687 -24.76 -20.27 2.13
N ALA A 688 -24.39 -19.03 1.80
CA ALA A 688 -23.58 -18.15 2.62
C ALA A 688 -24.46 -17.60 3.77
N ALA A 689 -23.99 -17.78 5.00
CA ALA A 689 -24.65 -17.30 6.21
C ALA A 689 -23.60 -16.59 7.10
N PRO A 690 -23.94 -15.49 7.79
CA PRO A 690 -25.23 -14.80 7.76
C PRO A 690 -25.35 -13.82 6.58
N ALA A 691 -26.56 -13.68 6.00
CA ALA A 691 -26.88 -12.64 5.01
C ALA A 691 -27.92 -11.67 5.58
N ALA A 692 -27.75 -10.36 5.41
CA ALA A 692 -28.65 -9.35 5.99
C ALA A 692 -30.08 -9.41 5.40
N TYR A 693 -30.23 -9.99 4.21
CA TYR A 693 -31.51 -10.20 3.52
C TYR A 693 -31.99 -11.67 3.58
N GLY A 694 -31.60 -12.44 4.59
CA GLY A 694 -32.03 -13.84 4.78
C GLY A 694 -30.94 -14.86 4.46
N ARG A 695 -31.11 -15.65 3.40
CA ARG A 695 -30.11 -16.62 2.90
C ARG A 695 -29.57 -16.16 1.54
N SER A 696 -28.27 -16.28 1.30
CA SER A 696 -27.63 -15.96 0.01
C SER A 696 -26.93 -17.18 -0.54
N LEU A 697 -26.97 -17.42 -1.85
CA LEU A 697 -26.16 -18.48 -2.47
C LEU A 697 -24.67 -18.17 -2.30
N CYS A 698 -23.88 -19.13 -1.82
CA CYS A 698 -22.43 -19.06 -1.97
C CYS A 698 -22.07 -19.38 -3.41
N LEU A 699 -21.50 -18.39 -4.11
CA LEU A 699 -21.08 -18.53 -5.50
C LEU A 699 -19.85 -19.43 -5.65
N GLY A 700 -19.18 -19.75 -4.55
CA GLY A 700 -18.13 -20.78 -4.49
C GLY A 700 -18.64 -22.23 -4.44
N SER A 701 -19.96 -22.46 -4.42
CA SER A 701 -20.55 -23.80 -4.34
C SER A 701 -20.66 -24.49 -5.71
N ALA A 702 -20.72 -25.84 -5.73
CA ALA A 702 -20.97 -26.61 -6.96
C ALA A 702 -22.34 -26.28 -7.61
N TYR A 703 -23.32 -25.89 -6.81
CA TYR A 703 -24.62 -25.45 -7.32
C TYR A 703 -24.50 -24.17 -8.14
N ALA A 704 -23.71 -23.19 -7.67
CA ALA A 704 -23.51 -21.92 -8.36
C ALA A 704 -22.87 -22.10 -9.75
N GLU A 705 -21.94 -23.05 -9.90
CA GLU A 705 -21.36 -23.39 -11.20
C GLU A 705 -22.43 -23.90 -12.19
N THR A 706 -23.30 -24.80 -11.74
CA THR A 706 -24.42 -25.32 -12.55
C THR A 706 -25.42 -24.22 -12.86
N TYR A 707 -25.75 -23.39 -11.87
CA TYR A 707 -26.67 -22.27 -11.98
C TYR A 707 -26.22 -21.26 -13.04
N PHE A 708 -24.97 -20.80 -12.98
CA PHE A 708 -24.41 -19.86 -13.96
C PHE A 708 -24.35 -20.45 -15.36
N LYS A 709 -23.96 -21.72 -15.49
CA LYS A 709 -23.97 -22.39 -16.80
C LYS A 709 -25.38 -22.43 -17.40
N GLN A 710 -26.39 -22.78 -16.62
CA GLN A 710 -27.77 -22.86 -17.08
C GLN A 710 -28.33 -21.49 -17.51
N LEU A 711 -28.01 -20.42 -16.77
CA LEU A 711 -28.39 -19.06 -17.17
C LEU A 711 -27.76 -18.66 -18.51
N LEU A 712 -26.45 -18.86 -18.67
CA LEU A 712 -25.74 -18.53 -19.91
C LEU A 712 -26.28 -19.34 -21.10
N ASP A 713 -26.45 -20.65 -20.93
CA ASP A 713 -27.00 -21.52 -21.97
C ASP A 713 -28.43 -21.10 -22.37
N PHE A 714 -29.28 -20.80 -21.39
CA PHE A 714 -30.66 -20.36 -21.64
C PHE A 714 -30.69 -19.04 -22.41
N MET A 715 -29.98 -18.02 -21.93
CA MET A 715 -29.92 -16.69 -22.59
C MET A 715 -29.46 -16.82 -24.04
N LYS A 716 -28.45 -17.66 -24.29
CA LYS A 716 -27.94 -17.94 -25.63
C LYS A 716 -28.96 -18.67 -26.50
N GLU A 717 -29.64 -19.68 -25.98
CA GLU A 717 -30.59 -20.49 -26.75
C GLU A 717 -31.81 -19.69 -27.21
N VAL A 718 -32.32 -18.79 -26.37
CA VAL A 718 -33.50 -17.96 -26.68
C VAL A 718 -33.16 -16.64 -27.37
N GLY A 719 -31.87 -16.29 -27.48
CA GLY A 719 -31.42 -15.01 -28.05
C GLY A 719 -31.72 -13.80 -27.17
N GLN A 720 -31.60 -13.94 -25.85
CA GLN A 720 -31.80 -12.82 -24.92
C GLN A 720 -30.70 -11.76 -25.08
N ASP A 721 -31.05 -10.47 -25.02
CA ASP A 721 -30.10 -9.35 -25.17
C ASP A 721 -29.69 -8.72 -23.83
N CYS A 722 -30.51 -8.84 -22.79
CA CYS A 722 -30.31 -8.14 -21.52
C CYS A 722 -30.58 -9.04 -20.31
N LEU A 723 -29.74 -8.90 -19.28
CA LEU A 723 -29.95 -9.50 -17.97
C LEU A 723 -30.13 -8.38 -16.94
N GLU A 724 -31.32 -8.33 -16.35
CA GLU A 724 -31.57 -7.51 -15.15
C GLU A 724 -31.40 -8.41 -13.93
N THR A 725 -30.30 -8.22 -13.20
CA THR A 725 -30.10 -8.91 -11.93
C THR A 725 -30.62 -8.06 -10.79
N ASP A 726 -31.17 -8.71 -9.77
CA ASP A 726 -31.43 -8.12 -8.46
C ASP A 726 -30.90 -9.04 -7.37
N GLY A 727 -30.58 -8.50 -6.21
CA GLY A 727 -29.90 -9.25 -5.17
C GLY A 727 -28.48 -9.76 -5.48
N PRO A 728 -27.65 -9.14 -6.34
CA PRO A 728 -26.25 -9.53 -6.56
C PRO A 728 -25.31 -9.07 -5.44
N TYR A 729 -25.84 -8.91 -4.22
CA TYR A 729 -25.19 -8.38 -3.03
C TYR A 729 -24.33 -9.43 -2.33
N HIS A 730 -23.49 -10.17 -3.05
CA HIS A 730 -22.72 -11.29 -2.49
C HIS A 730 -21.51 -10.84 -1.64
N GLY A 731 -21.59 -9.75 -0.90
CA GLY A 731 -20.57 -9.38 0.08
C GLY A 731 -20.78 -10.05 1.44
N TYR A 732 -21.28 -11.28 1.45
CA TYR A 732 -21.51 -12.07 2.67
C TYR A 732 -20.49 -13.19 2.80
N ARG A 733 -20.01 -13.37 4.03
CA ARG A 733 -19.12 -14.46 4.42
C ARG A 733 -19.85 -15.79 4.25
N CYS A 734 -19.14 -16.79 3.74
CA CYS A 734 -19.60 -18.17 3.83
C CYS A 734 -18.81 -18.86 4.96
N GLU A 735 -19.50 -19.17 6.05
CA GLU A 735 -18.91 -19.88 7.20
C GLU A 735 -18.68 -21.39 6.92
N LYS A 736 -19.02 -21.87 5.72
CA LYS A 736 -18.81 -23.27 5.34
C LYS A 736 -17.39 -23.49 4.83
N THR A 737 -16.83 -24.64 5.17
CA THR A 737 -15.47 -25.05 4.75
C THR A 737 -15.49 -26.15 3.69
N THR A 738 -16.66 -26.54 3.20
CA THR A 738 -16.87 -27.72 2.34
C THR A 738 -17.19 -27.37 0.89
N HIS A 739 -17.16 -26.10 0.50
CA HIS A 739 -17.43 -25.71 -0.88
C HIS A 739 -16.20 -25.94 -1.77
N PRO A 740 -16.37 -26.26 -3.07
CA PRO A 740 -15.24 -26.60 -3.94
C PRO A 740 -14.26 -25.45 -4.18
N LEU A 741 -14.74 -24.20 -4.20
CA LEU A 741 -13.92 -23.06 -4.62
C LEU A 741 -13.32 -22.26 -3.46
N HIS A 742 -13.71 -22.54 -2.21
CA HIS A 742 -13.17 -21.87 -1.04
C HIS A 742 -13.12 -22.81 0.17
N THR A 743 -12.12 -22.63 1.02
CA THR A 743 -11.79 -23.56 2.12
C THR A 743 -12.23 -23.04 3.49
N GLY A 744 -12.61 -21.76 3.59
CA GLY A 744 -13.17 -21.21 4.81
C GLY A 744 -13.76 -19.83 4.63
N ARG A 745 -13.85 -19.11 5.75
CA ARG A 745 -14.40 -17.75 5.79
C ARG A 745 -13.53 -16.76 5.02
N ASP A 746 -12.21 -16.81 5.25
CA ASP A 746 -11.30 -15.76 4.83
C ASP A 746 -11.10 -15.67 3.30
N ASP A 747 -11.33 -16.76 2.56
CA ASP A 747 -11.27 -16.78 1.09
C ASP A 747 -12.65 -16.65 0.42
N SER A 748 -13.74 -16.93 1.15
CA SER A 748 -15.11 -16.94 0.61
C SER A 748 -15.53 -15.61 -0.02
N TRP A 749 -15.09 -14.48 0.55
CA TRP A 749 -15.49 -13.15 0.10
C TRP A 749 -14.90 -12.80 -1.27
N ARG A 750 -13.63 -13.11 -1.47
CA ARG A 750 -12.95 -13.00 -2.76
C ARG A 750 -13.59 -13.94 -3.77
N VAL A 751 -13.82 -15.20 -3.39
CA VAL A 751 -14.37 -16.22 -4.30
C VAL A 751 -15.75 -15.83 -4.78
N ASN A 752 -16.64 -15.38 -3.89
CA ASN A 752 -17.98 -14.98 -4.31
C ASN A 752 -17.90 -13.82 -5.33
N TRP A 753 -17.03 -12.84 -5.09
CA TRP A 753 -16.79 -11.73 -6.02
C TRP A 753 -16.20 -12.14 -7.35
N GLU A 754 -15.14 -12.94 -7.36
CA GLU A 754 -14.55 -13.43 -8.60
C GLU A 754 -15.55 -14.24 -9.43
N GLN A 755 -16.42 -15.03 -8.79
CA GLN A 755 -17.43 -15.80 -9.51
C GLN A 755 -18.53 -14.91 -10.11
N GLN A 756 -18.99 -13.88 -9.40
CA GLN A 756 -19.96 -12.94 -9.99
C GLN A 756 -19.34 -12.08 -11.10
N GLU A 757 -18.12 -11.57 -10.89
CA GLU A 757 -17.39 -10.84 -11.92
C GLU A 757 -17.22 -11.72 -13.16
N LYS A 758 -16.77 -12.96 -13.00
CA LYS A 758 -16.61 -13.92 -14.09
C LYS A 758 -17.93 -14.11 -14.84
N PHE A 759 -19.04 -14.28 -14.14
CA PHE A 759 -20.36 -14.41 -14.75
C PHE A 759 -20.74 -13.17 -15.58
N TYR A 760 -20.54 -11.97 -15.05
CA TYR A 760 -20.81 -10.74 -15.80
C TYR A 760 -19.88 -10.55 -17.00
N ARG A 761 -18.60 -10.90 -16.89
CA ARG A 761 -17.67 -10.88 -18.03
C ARG A 761 -18.09 -11.87 -19.13
N LEU A 762 -18.56 -13.06 -18.78
CA LEU A 762 -19.13 -14.01 -19.75
C LEU A 762 -20.39 -13.46 -20.42
N CYS A 763 -21.26 -12.78 -19.65
CA CYS A 763 -22.40 -12.06 -20.23
C CYS A 763 -21.94 -10.98 -21.23
N MET A 764 -20.87 -10.23 -20.92
CA MET A 764 -20.28 -9.26 -21.84
C MET A 764 -19.76 -9.89 -23.13
N ASP A 765 -19.06 -11.03 -23.03
CA ASP A 765 -18.52 -11.77 -24.17
C ASP A 765 -19.65 -12.23 -25.14
N ASP A 766 -20.81 -12.60 -24.59
CA ASP A 766 -22.00 -12.97 -25.35
C ASP A 766 -22.87 -11.75 -25.78
N GLY A 767 -22.42 -10.52 -25.52
CA GLY A 767 -23.11 -9.29 -25.92
C GLY A 767 -24.32 -8.93 -25.06
N ILE A 768 -24.48 -9.53 -23.88
CA ILE A 768 -25.58 -9.27 -22.94
C ILE A 768 -25.39 -7.92 -22.26
N TYR A 769 -26.44 -7.11 -22.27
CA TYR A 769 -26.54 -5.86 -21.52
C TYR A 769 -26.96 -6.12 -20.09
N ILE A 770 -26.18 -5.61 -19.13
CA ILE A 770 -26.35 -5.91 -17.71
C ILE A 770 -26.95 -4.69 -17.00
N ILE A 771 -28.13 -4.89 -16.41
CA ILE A 771 -28.74 -3.99 -15.42
C ILE A 771 -28.56 -4.64 -14.06
N THR A 772 -27.98 -3.91 -13.10
CA THR A 772 -27.66 -4.45 -11.78
C THR A 772 -27.79 -3.37 -10.71
N PRO A 773 -28.39 -3.65 -9.54
CA PRO A 773 -28.55 -2.66 -8.47
C PRO A 773 -27.27 -2.39 -7.69
N ASP A 774 -26.14 -3.00 -8.06
CA ASP A 774 -24.86 -2.93 -7.36
C ASP A 774 -23.73 -2.41 -8.29
N TRP A 775 -22.60 -1.98 -7.72
CA TRP A 775 -21.58 -1.14 -8.36
C TRP A 775 -20.60 -1.92 -9.28
N TYR A 776 -21.11 -2.84 -10.10
CA TYR A 776 -20.33 -3.69 -11.02
C TYR A 776 -20.02 -3.05 -12.38
N TYR A 777 -19.85 -1.73 -12.43
CA TYR A 777 -19.56 -1.03 -13.71
C TYR A 777 -18.26 -1.51 -14.34
N ALA A 778 -17.20 -1.72 -13.55
CA ALA A 778 -15.92 -2.20 -14.05
C ALA A 778 -15.97 -3.65 -14.57
N SER A 779 -17.01 -4.40 -14.20
CA SER A 779 -17.28 -5.78 -14.64
C SER A 779 -18.36 -5.87 -15.73
N GLY A 780 -18.80 -4.74 -16.30
CA GLY A 780 -19.74 -4.69 -17.41
C GLY A 780 -21.16 -4.22 -17.07
N GLY A 781 -21.47 -3.87 -15.82
CA GLY A 781 -22.75 -3.23 -15.50
C GLY A 781 -22.95 -1.93 -16.29
N ARG A 782 -24.15 -1.68 -16.82
CA ARG A 782 -24.47 -0.41 -17.51
C ARG A 782 -25.31 0.53 -16.68
N LYS A 783 -26.25 -0.03 -15.92
CA LYS A 783 -27.27 0.74 -15.21
C LYS A 783 -27.49 0.22 -13.80
N MET A 784 -27.67 1.14 -12.87
CA MET A 784 -28.14 0.91 -11.50
C MET A 784 -29.24 1.93 -11.11
N PRO A 785 -30.00 1.73 -10.02
CA PRO A 785 -30.96 2.72 -9.55
C PRO A 785 -30.35 4.11 -9.33
N MET A 786 -31.06 5.17 -9.75
CA MET A 786 -30.66 6.58 -9.56
C MET A 786 -30.73 7.04 -8.09
N GLY A 787 -30.92 6.14 -7.13
CA GLY A 787 -30.98 6.43 -5.69
C GLY A 787 -32.39 6.55 -5.13
N TYR A 788 -33.42 6.10 -5.86
CA TYR A 788 -34.78 6.05 -5.35
C TYR A 788 -34.95 4.90 -4.34
N LYS A 789 -35.83 5.09 -3.36
CA LYS A 789 -36.42 3.98 -2.60
C LYS A 789 -37.63 3.46 -3.35
N GLU A 790 -37.79 2.15 -3.44
CA GLU A 790 -38.95 1.55 -4.12
C GLU A 790 -40.30 2.03 -3.54
N ALA A 791 -40.35 2.30 -2.24
CA ALA A 791 -41.51 2.89 -1.58
C ALA A 791 -41.94 4.25 -2.19
N ASN A 792 -41.02 4.96 -2.85
CA ASN A 792 -41.33 6.22 -3.55
C ASN A 792 -42.36 6.02 -4.66
N TRP A 793 -42.48 4.82 -5.24
CA TRP A 793 -43.47 4.49 -6.26
C TRP A 793 -44.91 4.39 -5.72
N THR A 794 -45.08 4.40 -4.40
CA THR A 794 -46.41 4.46 -3.76
C THR A 794 -46.89 5.89 -3.52
N LEU A 795 -46.02 6.89 -3.71
CA LEU A 795 -46.36 8.29 -3.52
C LEU A 795 -47.30 8.77 -4.64
N PRO A 796 -48.11 9.83 -4.41
CA PRO A 796 -48.87 10.47 -5.48
C PRO A 796 -48.00 10.93 -6.65
N ARG A 797 -48.50 10.85 -7.90
CA ARG A 797 -47.80 11.22 -9.15
C ARG A 797 -46.96 12.51 -9.05
N ALA A 798 -47.52 13.56 -8.46
CA ALA A 798 -46.84 14.85 -8.29
C ALA A 798 -45.60 14.77 -7.36
N GLN A 799 -45.67 13.96 -6.31
CA GLN A 799 -44.55 13.75 -5.38
C GLN A 799 -43.47 12.86 -6.01
N GLN A 800 -43.87 11.85 -6.78
CA GLN A 800 -42.92 11.02 -7.54
C GLN A 800 -42.05 11.90 -8.45
N SER A 801 -42.65 12.85 -9.17
CA SER A 801 -41.95 13.79 -10.05
C SER A 801 -40.95 14.68 -9.30
N LEU A 802 -41.26 15.11 -8.07
CA LEU A 802 -40.36 15.91 -7.24
C LEU A 802 -39.18 15.10 -6.72
N VAL A 803 -39.46 13.92 -6.15
CA VAL A 803 -38.43 13.04 -5.59
C VAL A 803 -37.50 12.52 -6.69
N ALA A 804 -38.03 12.19 -7.86
CA ALA A 804 -37.22 11.77 -8.99
C ALA A 804 -36.21 12.86 -9.41
N ARG A 805 -36.63 14.13 -9.43
CA ARG A 805 -35.72 15.24 -9.74
C ARG A 805 -34.60 15.40 -8.72
N GLN A 806 -34.91 15.23 -7.43
CA GLN A 806 -33.92 15.25 -6.35
C GLN A 806 -32.90 14.11 -6.52
N ASN A 807 -33.39 12.89 -6.78
CA ASN A 807 -32.52 11.73 -7.02
C ASN A 807 -31.60 11.93 -8.23
N ILE A 808 -32.11 12.50 -9.32
CA ILE A 808 -31.30 12.81 -10.52
C ILE A 808 -30.25 13.87 -10.19
N TYR A 809 -30.64 14.94 -9.49
CA TYR A 809 -29.70 15.97 -9.07
C TYR A 809 -28.60 15.37 -8.21
N ASP A 810 -28.92 14.67 -7.12
CA ASP A 810 -27.93 14.10 -6.19
C ASP A 810 -27.08 12.98 -6.84
N GLY A 811 -27.71 12.11 -7.62
CA GLY A 811 -27.04 10.98 -8.26
C GLY A 811 -25.99 11.40 -9.29
N THR A 812 -26.25 12.47 -10.05
CA THR A 812 -25.36 12.90 -11.15
C THR A 812 -24.06 13.58 -10.72
N TRP A 813 -23.85 13.80 -9.41
CA TRP A 813 -22.55 14.20 -8.84
C TRP A 813 -21.52 13.08 -8.85
N TRP A 814 -21.97 11.83 -9.01
CA TRP A 814 -21.16 10.66 -8.75
C TRP A 814 -21.07 9.67 -9.91
N ARG A 815 -22.00 9.77 -10.85
CA ARG A 815 -22.13 8.90 -12.02
C ARG A 815 -22.59 9.72 -13.21
N THR A 816 -22.42 9.19 -14.42
CA THR A 816 -23.02 9.81 -15.60
C THR A 816 -24.54 9.60 -15.56
N PRO A 817 -25.34 10.40 -16.29
CA PRO A 817 -26.78 10.16 -16.40
C PRO A 817 -27.12 8.76 -16.93
N SER A 818 -26.36 8.28 -17.93
CA SER A 818 -26.55 6.97 -18.56
C SER A 818 -26.25 5.77 -17.65
N MET A 819 -25.44 5.97 -16.61
CA MET A 819 -25.09 4.94 -15.64
C MET A 819 -26.26 4.54 -14.73
N ALA A 820 -27.38 5.26 -14.74
CA ALA A 820 -28.47 4.98 -13.84
C ALA A 820 -29.85 5.07 -14.49
N TYR A 821 -30.84 4.50 -13.80
CA TYR A 821 -32.23 4.50 -14.23
C TYR A 821 -33.17 4.96 -13.12
N HIS A 822 -34.32 5.47 -13.54
CA HIS A 822 -35.48 5.69 -12.69
C HIS A 822 -36.67 4.97 -13.33
N ALA A 823 -37.52 4.33 -12.53
CA ALA A 823 -38.75 3.76 -13.05
C ALA A 823 -39.85 4.81 -13.11
N LEU A 824 -40.71 4.67 -14.12
CA LEU A 824 -41.99 5.37 -14.24
C LEU A 824 -43.09 4.32 -14.05
N PRO A 825 -43.75 4.27 -12.87
CA PRO A 825 -44.76 3.24 -12.60
C PRO A 825 -46.03 3.53 -13.39
N LEU A 826 -46.31 2.70 -14.42
CA LEU A 826 -47.58 2.76 -15.14
C LEU A 826 -48.71 2.18 -14.30
N THR A 827 -48.47 1.03 -13.67
CA THR A 827 -49.41 0.30 -12.81
C THR A 827 -49.03 0.41 -11.33
N PRO A 828 -49.92 0.05 -10.37
CA PRO A 828 -49.58 0.07 -8.95
C PRO A 828 -48.39 -0.84 -8.64
N VAL A 829 -47.43 -0.33 -7.87
CA VAL A 829 -46.28 -1.09 -7.34
C VAL A 829 -46.31 -1.01 -5.81
N TYR A 830 -45.98 -2.11 -5.12
CA TYR A 830 -45.91 -2.20 -3.65
C TYR A 830 -47.15 -1.71 -2.87
N GLY A 831 -48.35 -1.86 -3.44
CA GLY A 831 -49.60 -1.49 -2.77
C GLY A 831 -49.97 -0.01 -2.82
N GLY A 832 -49.34 0.77 -3.71
CA GLY A 832 -49.76 2.15 -4.01
C GLY A 832 -51.21 2.23 -4.49
N GLY A 833 -51.89 3.33 -4.17
CA GLY A 833 -53.29 3.59 -4.58
C GLY A 833 -53.42 4.19 -5.99
N PRO A 834 -54.65 4.52 -6.43
CA PRO A 834 -54.89 5.09 -7.78
C PRO A 834 -54.13 6.40 -8.07
N ASP A 835 -53.71 7.15 -7.05
CA ASP A 835 -52.95 8.39 -7.21
C ASP A 835 -51.46 8.17 -7.50
N SER A 836 -50.96 6.94 -7.38
CA SER A 836 -49.55 6.59 -7.60
C SER A 836 -49.28 5.95 -8.98
N THR A 837 -50.30 5.80 -9.82
CA THR A 837 -50.23 5.10 -11.11
C THR A 837 -50.45 6.04 -12.28
N MET A 838 -49.96 5.70 -13.47
CA MET A 838 -50.27 6.44 -14.69
C MET A 838 -51.42 5.83 -15.49
N GLU A 839 -51.80 4.58 -15.22
CA GLU A 839 -52.94 3.95 -15.90
C GLU A 839 -54.30 4.40 -15.34
N PRO A 840 -55.31 4.67 -16.20
CA PRO A 840 -55.23 4.70 -17.67
C PRO A 840 -54.43 5.89 -18.21
N LEU A 841 -53.41 5.61 -19.04
CA LEU A 841 -52.42 6.61 -19.47
C LEU A 841 -53.05 7.87 -20.13
N SER A 842 -54.15 7.70 -20.86
CA SER A 842 -54.87 8.78 -21.52
C SER A 842 -55.33 9.89 -20.57
N ASP A 843 -55.55 9.57 -19.31
CA ASP A 843 -56.09 10.49 -18.30
C ASP A 843 -54.97 11.22 -17.54
N HIS A 844 -53.72 10.80 -17.74
CA HIS A 844 -52.55 11.22 -16.96
C HIS A 844 -51.34 11.58 -17.84
N LEU A 845 -51.58 11.94 -19.11
CA LEU A 845 -50.52 12.31 -20.07
C LEU A 845 -49.65 13.48 -19.58
N ASP A 846 -50.24 14.47 -18.89
CA ASP A 846 -49.50 15.61 -18.36
C ASP A 846 -48.47 15.21 -17.27
N ALA A 847 -48.84 14.24 -16.43
CA ALA A 847 -47.96 13.68 -15.42
C ALA A 847 -46.90 12.77 -16.06
N TYR A 848 -47.30 11.96 -17.05
CA TYR A 848 -46.39 11.13 -17.83
C TYR A 848 -45.32 11.96 -18.54
N ASP A 849 -45.73 12.98 -19.33
CA ASP A 849 -44.83 13.87 -20.07
C ASP A 849 -43.86 14.60 -19.14
N ARG A 850 -44.34 15.04 -17.97
CA ARG A 850 -43.50 15.73 -16.97
C ARG A 850 -42.42 14.82 -16.40
N VAL A 851 -42.75 13.56 -16.12
CA VAL A 851 -41.77 12.60 -15.60
C VAL A 851 -40.81 12.18 -16.71
N LEU A 852 -41.33 11.87 -17.90
CA LEU A 852 -40.52 11.49 -19.05
C LEU A 852 -39.52 12.60 -19.44
N ALA A 853 -39.91 13.87 -19.42
CA ALA A 853 -39.00 14.98 -19.72
C ALA A 853 -37.86 15.17 -18.70
N GLN A 854 -37.95 14.55 -17.51
CA GLN A 854 -36.85 14.59 -16.54
C GLN A 854 -35.82 13.49 -16.75
N TYR A 855 -36.23 12.36 -17.33
CA TYR A 855 -35.43 11.17 -17.55
C TYR A 855 -34.70 11.27 -18.89
#